data_AF-A0A1S6XRM7-F1
#
_entry.id   AF-A0A1S6XRM7-F1
#
_cell.length_a   1.000
_cell.length_b   1.000
_cell.length_c   1.000
_cell.angle_alpha   90.00
_cell.angle_beta   90.00
_cell.angle_gamma   90.00
#
_symmetry.space_group_name_H-M   'P 1'
#
loop_
_entity.id
_entity.type
_entity.pdbx_description
1 polymer ?
#
loop_
_entity_poly.entity_id
_entity_poly.type
_entity_poly.pdbx_seq_one_letter_code
_entity_poly.pdbx_strand_id
1 'polypeptide(L)'
;MIITNMGSEDPFHFISTIMQVIVGNRKQPTGVIQNSQVKDSLEQLKVDNGGMIAISDGVVHTSSPGMNVAVISVNTGSSVSLVRTDISMLGDSQFNDRNSGLFTSSAATSTMNGGSIDFINGTGVRSFLGGTTDLDGVEINGHGTNTESVKNSMAFHASLGGWINFRNGSVDVIRAHGFLIDNAPFDLSARGGAGASPIDPRISKVNVENSTILVKGEASYGIFFHRKPAQERGQTGGVLSGLVSFKKTTLLVPDNTAIYNDRTEGHVALLSSKISGDLLLEAKNGSSVTVMADASSLSGGARVFDESTGELYLTNGSRWIITRSKTQDPQWSSVSYVMVKDSAIVFERPTSDDYQTLRIGKGSGEAYNAKEGGAQIYLNVSLEGGSRSSDQKSDRILIYGDVSGKTTVHVLGMSGHLREKVSTGKNDPGISIIQVSGKAKQNSFVLDSNYVVLPNFPYQYHLIAYGPGSKFGKADPRQRLVEGKGDFWDFRLENKYIKFGVKAVIPQVPTYLLLPNALFYAGLIDINNQTELLGTMVTSFDPFFNGKPAFFVRGYGGSHNYTSDLSTLEYGYGGKFGYHAIEAAALLNRLESEQSSTFIGVIGTYGKLSLQPQDVEKSKKSNFDQWSVTAYASLQHNMGFYINGLLSYGLSRGDVETLARGKTARITGKPLRAALTGGKAFLTGHEGLVFEPQMQLIYQYLMFNSTRDIGGFDIKMGSPSQLTTRLGGRLTKFLTRIGEGRSVSFYGKLHLMGNFGGKQFVQFKDTFQLGAFGSSMEAGVGVQAQLSSQIALHGDVVYQQKLTKAGFSGSTFSGGLRYRF
;
A
#
# COMPACT_ATOMS: atom_id res chain seq x y z
N MET A 1 -58.95 28.12 -17.41
CA MET A 1 -59.79 28.56 -18.55
C MET A 1 -59.46 27.63 -19.70
N ILE A 2 -60.48 27.06 -20.37
CA ILE A 2 -60.29 26.13 -21.50
C ILE A 2 -59.77 26.94 -22.70
N ILE A 3 -58.69 26.47 -23.34
CA ILE A 3 -58.28 26.94 -24.67
C ILE A 3 -58.32 25.72 -25.60
N THR A 4 -59.30 25.71 -26.50
CA THR A 4 -59.29 24.89 -27.71
C THR A 4 -58.59 25.65 -28.82
N ASN A 5 -57.81 24.90 -29.59
CA ASN A 5 -56.92 25.29 -30.68
C ASN A 5 -57.58 26.24 -31.72
N MET A 6 -56.85 27.29 -32.14
CA MET A 6 -57.05 27.98 -33.43
C MET A 6 -55.72 28.55 -33.95
N GLY A 7 -55.36 28.14 -35.18
CA GLY A 7 -54.75 28.97 -36.22
C GLY A 7 -53.32 29.50 -36.01
N SER A 8 -52.40 29.01 -36.85
CA SER A 8 -51.09 29.62 -37.11
C SER A 8 -51.26 31.06 -37.61
N GLU A 9 -51.01 32.05 -36.75
CA GLU A 9 -50.57 33.43 -37.06
C GLU A 9 -50.72 34.35 -35.82
N ASP A 10 -50.06 34.04 -34.68
CA ASP A 10 -49.68 35.05 -33.66
C ASP A 10 -48.76 34.44 -32.56
N PRO A 11 -47.56 34.97 -32.25
CA PRO A 11 -46.55 34.29 -31.42
C PRO A 11 -46.41 34.80 -29.96
N PHE A 12 -47.43 35.43 -29.36
CA PHE A 12 -47.33 35.94 -27.98
C PHE A 12 -48.51 35.55 -27.08
N HIS A 13 -48.28 34.67 -26.11
CA HIS A 13 -49.20 34.51 -24.97
C HIS A 13 -48.90 35.54 -23.88
N PHE A 14 -49.56 36.70 -23.98
CA PHE A 14 -49.70 37.63 -22.85
C PHE A 14 -50.86 37.21 -21.96
N ILE A 15 -50.60 36.97 -20.67
CA ILE A 15 -51.59 37.26 -19.63
C ILE A 15 -51.15 38.56 -18.97
N SER A 16 -51.71 39.68 -19.42
CA SER A 16 -51.63 40.94 -18.69
C SER A 16 -53.03 41.52 -18.48
N THR A 17 -53.35 41.73 -17.20
CA THR A 17 -54.22 42.76 -16.62
C THR A 17 -55.73 42.72 -16.90
N ILE A 18 -56.51 42.58 -15.83
CA ILE A 18 -57.75 43.37 -15.68
C ILE A 18 -57.48 44.41 -14.60
N MET A 19 -57.35 45.66 -15.02
CA MET A 19 -57.59 46.81 -14.16
C MET A 19 -59.07 47.14 -14.30
N GLN A 20 -59.82 47.17 -13.19
CA GLN A 20 -60.88 48.16 -13.03
C GLN A 20 -61.16 48.44 -11.55
N VAL A 21 -60.96 49.72 -11.22
CA VAL A 21 -61.76 50.61 -10.36
C VAL A 21 -62.68 49.96 -9.30
N ILE A 22 -62.42 50.39 -8.06
CA ILE A 22 -63.22 50.36 -6.84
C ILE A 22 -64.73 50.15 -7.06
N VAL A 23 -65.30 49.10 -6.47
CA VAL A 23 -66.28 49.09 -5.35
C VAL A 23 -66.68 47.63 -5.08
N GLY A 24 -66.58 47.19 -3.82
CA GLY A 24 -67.45 46.12 -3.29
C GLY A 24 -66.89 44.70 -3.16
N ASN A 25 -66.56 44.36 -1.90
CA ASN A 25 -66.54 43.03 -1.29
C ASN A 25 -65.54 41.94 -1.73
N ARG A 26 -64.74 41.55 -0.73
CA ARG A 26 -63.92 40.34 -0.58
C ARG A 26 -64.41 39.13 -1.39
N LYS A 27 -63.55 38.62 -2.29
CA LYS A 27 -63.40 37.19 -2.59
C LYS A 27 -61.95 36.86 -2.96
N GLN A 28 -61.42 35.80 -2.36
CA GLN A 28 -60.14 35.17 -2.72
C GLN A 28 -60.13 34.74 -4.20
N PRO A 29 -59.00 34.85 -4.92
CA PRO A 29 -58.79 34.12 -6.16
C PRO A 29 -57.76 33.00 -5.96
N THR A 30 -58.23 31.78 -5.67
CA THR A 30 -57.48 30.54 -5.92
C THR A 30 -57.88 30.04 -7.31
N GLY A 31 -57.00 30.22 -8.29
CA GLY A 31 -57.07 29.56 -9.59
C GLY A 31 -56.07 28.44 -9.66
N VAL A 32 -56.45 27.21 -9.27
CA VAL A 32 -55.66 26.01 -9.51
C VAL A 32 -56.00 25.51 -10.92
N ILE A 33 -55.05 25.55 -11.84
CA ILE A 33 -55.16 24.82 -13.11
C ILE A 33 -54.52 23.44 -12.89
N GLN A 34 -55.35 22.44 -12.60
CA GLN A 34 -54.99 21.03 -12.76
C GLN A 34 -55.41 20.63 -14.18
N ASN A 35 -54.48 20.60 -15.13
CA ASN A 35 -54.77 20.06 -16.46
C ASN A 35 -53.96 18.78 -16.66
N SER A 36 -54.58 17.65 -16.34
CA SER A 36 -54.09 16.32 -16.73
C SER A 36 -54.27 16.18 -18.23
N GLN A 37 -53.18 15.98 -18.97
CA GLN A 37 -53.08 15.85 -20.43
C GLN A 37 -52.97 17.17 -21.21
N VAL A 38 -51.79 17.80 -21.13
CA VAL A 38 -51.29 18.61 -22.25
C VAL A 38 -50.33 17.71 -23.03
N LYS A 39 -50.81 17.19 -24.17
CA LYS A 39 -50.01 16.39 -25.12
C LYS A 39 -49.28 17.27 -26.15
N ASP A 40 -49.35 18.60 -25.97
CA ASP A 40 -48.87 19.62 -26.89
C ASP A 40 -47.66 20.36 -26.27
N SER A 41 -46.63 20.61 -27.08
CA SER A 41 -45.42 21.33 -26.65
C SER A 41 -45.73 22.79 -26.31
N LEU A 42 -45.38 23.24 -25.10
CA LEU A 42 -45.53 24.64 -24.67
C LEU A 42 -44.27 25.44 -25.00
N GLU A 43 -44.41 26.61 -25.63
CA GLU A 43 -43.25 27.44 -26.01
C GLU A 43 -42.58 28.13 -24.81
N GLN A 44 -43.36 28.54 -23.80
CA GLN A 44 -42.87 29.13 -22.56
C GLN A 44 -43.93 29.04 -21.45
N LEU A 45 -43.48 28.83 -20.21
CA LEU A 45 -44.28 28.94 -18.99
C LEU A 45 -43.81 30.10 -18.14
N LYS A 46 -44.73 30.97 -17.73
CA LYS A 46 -44.43 32.08 -16.83
C LYS A 46 -45.48 32.23 -15.73
N VAL A 47 -45.01 32.33 -14.50
CA VAL A 47 -45.80 32.61 -13.29
C VAL A 47 -45.22 33.81 -12.56
N ASP A 48 -46.10 34.73 -12.19
CA ASP A 48 -45.79 36.01 -11.56
C ASP A 48 -46.93 36.45 -10.62
N ASN A 49 -46.70 37.45 -9.78
CA ASN A 49 -47.67 38.11 -8.91
C ASN A 49 -48.50 37.17 -8.01
N GLY A 50 -47.88 36.12 -7.47
CA GLY A 50 -48.56 35.19 -6.56
C GLY A 50 -49.29 34.03 -7.25
N GLY A 51 -49.09 33.85 -8.56
CA GLY A 51 -49.71 32.79 -9.34
C GLY A 51 -49.13 31.39 -9.07
N MET A 52 -49.88 30.35 -9.40
CA MET A 52 -49.45 28.95 -9.30
C MET A 52 -49.70 28.20 -10.61
N ILE A 53 -48.68 27.49 -11.10
CA ILE A 53 -48.82 26.52 -12.20
C ILE A 53 -48.38 25.14 -11.70
N ALA A 54 -49.18 24.12 -12.01
CA ALA A 54 -48.82 22.72 -11.79
C ALA A 54 -48.99 21.93 -13.08
N ILE A 55 -47.94 21.22 -13.51
CA ILE A 55 -47.91 20.43 -14.73
C ILE A 55 -47.42 19.03 -14.41
N SER A 56 -48.00 18.03 -15.07
CA SER A 56 -47.57 16.64 -15.00
C SER A 56 -47.50 16.06 -16.41
N ASP A 57 -46.44 15.30 -16.69
CA ASP A 57 -46.21 14.63 -17.99
C ASP A 57 -46.21 15.60 -19.19
N GLY A 58 -45.72 16.83 -18.99
CA GLY A 58 -45.72 17.89 -20.01
C GLY A 58 -44.36 18.06 -20.70
N VAL A 59 -44.36 18.76 -21.84
CA VAL A 59 -43.14 19.15 -22.57
C VAL A 59 -43.14 20.67 -22.77
N VAL A 60 -42.07 21.33 -22.34
CA VAL A 60 -41.83 22.75 -22.55
C VAL A 60 -40.61 22.90 -23.45
N HIS A 61 -40.78 23.49 -24.63
CA HIS A 61 -39.72 23.58 -25.63
C HIS A 61 -39.67 24.97 -26.27
N THR A 62 -38.50 25.62 -26.25
CA THR A 62 -38.29 26.90 -26.93
C THR A 62 -37.78 26.66 -28.35
N SER A 63 -38.54 27.06 -29.37
CA SER A 63 -38.36 26.65 -30.77
C SER A 63 -37.50 27.56 -31.65
N SER A 64 -37.11 28.75 -31.17
CA SER A 64 -36.40 29.76 -31.99
C SER A 64 -35.05 30.16 -31.39
N PRO A 65 -33.95 30.24 -32.16
CA PRO A 65 -32.68 30.77 -31.67
C PRO A 65 -32.84 32.24 -31.21
N GLY A 66 -32.57 32.51 -29.93
CA GLY A 66 -32.74 33.85 -29.35
C GLY A 66 -32.51 33.87 -27.84
N MET A 67 -32.98 34.92 -27.17
CA MET A 67 -33.03 34.96 -25.71
C MET A 67 -34.23 34.14 -25.22
N ASN A 68 -33.98 32.99 -24.62
CA ASN A 68 -35.01 32.01 -24.26
C ASN A 68 -35.00 31.65 -22.79
N VAL A 69 -36.19 31.71 -22.17
CA VAL A 69 -36.40 31.11 -20.86
C VAL A 69 -37.62 30.21 -20.92
N ALA A 70 -37.44 28.90 -20.72
CA ALA A 70 -38.53 27.94 -20.93
C ALA A 70 -39.56 28.01 -19.81
N VAL A 71 -39.12 28.05 -18.54
CA VAL A 71 -39.99 28.13 -17.37
C VAL A 71 -39.54 29.26 -16.44
N ILE A 72 -40.46 30.14 -16.05
CA ILE A 72 -40.22 31.31 -15.21
C ILE A 72 -41.16 31.31 -14.00
N SER A 73 -40.60 31.43 -12.80
CA SER A 73 -41.32 31.72 -11.56
C SER A 73 -40.70 32.95 -10.90
N VAL A 74 -41.45 34.05 -10.80
CA VAL A 74 -40.96 35.36 -10.31
C VAL A 74 -41.90 35.98 -9.29
N ASN A 75 -41.31 36.73 -8.35
CA ASN A 75 -41.98 37.45 -7.26
C ASN A 75 -42.58 36.56 -6.15
N THR A 76 -42.72 37.15 -4.97
CA THR A 76 -43.15 36.45 -3.77
C THR A 76 -44.55 35.87 -3.91
N GLY A 77 -44.74 34.63 -3.48
CA GLY A 77 -46.02 33.90 -3.57
C GLY A 77 -46.22 33.15 -4.88
N SER A 78 -45.39 33.40 -5.89
CA SER A 78 -45.44 32.69 -7.18
C SER A 78 -44.80 31.30 -7.06
N SER A 79 -45.46 30.28 -7.63
CA SER A 79 -44.96 28.90 -7.57
C SER A 79 -45.19 28.09 -8.84
N VAL A 80 -44.18 27.33 -9.26
CA VAL A 80 -44.28 26.35 -10.36
C VAL A 80 -44.02 24.94 -9.80
N SER A 81 -44.88 23.98 -10.14
CA SER A 81 -44.73 22.57 -9.77
C SER A 81 -44.77 21.69 -11.02
N LEU A 82 -43.65 21.04 -11.34
CA LEU A 82 -43.50 20.18 -12.51
C LEU A 82 -43.30 18.72 -12.06
N VAL A 83 -43.99 17.78 -12.69
CA VAL A 83 -43.85 16.35 -12.42
C VAL A 83 -43.64 15.62 -13.74
N ARG A 84 -42.55 14.85 -13.87
CA ARG A 84 -42.18 14.13 -15.12
C ARG A 84 -42.32 15.02 -16.36
N THR A 85 -41.78 16.22 -16.28
CA THR A 85 -41.90 17.24 -17.33
C THR A 85 -40.57 17.40 -18.03
N ASP A 86 -40.55 17.43 -19.35
CA ASP A 86 -39.32 17.61 -20.11
C ASP A 86 -39.20 19.07 -20.55
N ILE A 87 -38.08 19.71 -20.21
CA ILE A 87 -37.76 21.09 -20.57
C ILE A 87 -36.63 21.06 -21.58
N SER A 88 -36.85 21.64 -22.76
CA SER A 88 -35.82 21.80 -23.77
C SER A 88 -35.64 23.28 -24.13
N MET A 89 -34.44 23.79 -23.90
CA MET A 89 -34.11 25.19 -24.14
C MET A 89 -32.98 25.32 -25.18
N LEU A 90 -33.29 25.98 -26.29
CA LEU A 90 -32.33 26.31 -27.35
C LEU A 90 -31.95 27.79 -27.25
N GLY A 91 -30.85 28.11 -26.57
CA GLY A 91 -30.37 29.49 -26.44
C GLY A 91 -29.44 29.94 -27.57
N ASP A 92 -29.44 31.24 -27.90
CA ASP A 92 -28.34 31.85 -28.64
C ASP A 92 -27.17 32.16 -27.69
N SER A 93 -25.96 31.79 -28.12
CA SER A 93 -24.68 32.08 -27.45
C SER A 93 -24.48 33.56 -27.05
N GLN A 94 -25.09 34.51 -27.78
CA GLN A 94 -25.05 35.94 -27.47
C GLN A 94 -25.76 36.30 -26.15
N PHE A 95 -26.70 35.47 -25.69
CA PHE A 95 -27.54 35.71 -24.52
C PHE A 95 -27.36 34.66 -23.41
N ASN A 96 -26.22 33.96 -23.37
CA ASN A 96 -25.94 32.89 -22.39
C ASN A 96 -26.34 33.24 -20.95
N ASP A 97 -26.01 34.45 -20.46
CA ASP A 97 -26.32 34.94 -19.10
C ASP A 97 -27.82 35.10 -18.82
N ARG A 98 -28.66 35.05 -19.85
CA ARG A 98 -30.11 35.29 -19.77
C ARG A 98 -30.92 34.06 -20.14
N ASN A 99 -30.35 33.13 -20.88
CA ASN A 99 -31.01 31.90 -21.27
C ASN A 99 -31.16 30.98 -20.06
N SER A 100 -32.36 30.44 -19.82
CA SER A 100 -32.58 29.51 -18.70
C SER A 100 -33.63 28.44 -19.01
N GLY A 101 -33.36 27.18 -18.67
CA GLY A 101 -34.39 26.13 -18.71
C GLY A 101 -35.46 26.41 -17.67
N LEU A 102 -35.05 26.46 -16.40
CA LEU A 102 -35.90 26.82 -15.26
C LEU A 102 -35.32 28.02 -14.52
N PHE A 103 -36.07 29.12 -14.46
CA PHE A 103 -35.66 30.35 -13.78
C PHE A 103 -36.62 30.70 -12.63
N THR A 104 -36.06 30.76 -11.42
CA THR A 104 -36.80 31.12 -10.19
C THR A 104 -36.18 32.36 -9.55
N SER A 105 -36.98 33.40 -9.28
CA SER A 105 -36.44 34.66 -8.77
C SER A 105 -37.35 35.41 -7.80
N SER A 106 -36.78 36.32 -7.01
CA SER A 106 -37.50 37.28 -6.17
C SER A 106 -38.41 36.61 -5.14
N ALA A 107 -37.83 35.65 -4.41
CA ALA A 107 -38.48 34.81 -3.41
C ALA A 107 -39.65 33.93 -3.93
N ALA A 108 -39.73 33.70 -5.24
CA ALA A 108 -40.59 32.68 -5.83
C ALA A 108 -40.05 31.27 -5.55
N THR A 109 -40.91 30.26 -5.75
CA THR A 109 -40.55 28.84 -5.60
C THR A 109 -40.79 28.05 -6.87
N SER A 110 -39.92 27.09 -7.17
CA SER A 110 -40.15 26.11 -8.23
C SER A 110 -39.81 24.71 -7.73
N THR A 111 -40.66 23.72 -8.02
CA THR A 111 -40.42 22.32 -7.68
C THR A 111 -40.50 21.46 -8.94
N MET A 112 -39.55 20.55 -9.14
CA MET A 112 -39.58 19.58 -10.24
C MET A 112 -39.30 18.17 -9.72
N ASN A 113 -40.19 17.24 -10.01
CA ASN A 113 -40.08 15.84 -9.61
C ASN A 113 -40.09 14.92 -10.84
N GLY A 114 -38.93 14.40 -11.22
CA GLY A 114 -38.71 13.67 -12.46
C GLY A 114 -38.73 14.54 -13.72
N GLY A 115 -38.38 13.94 -14.86
CA GLY A 115 -38.26 14.60 -16.17
C GLY A 115 -36.85 15.08 -16.47
N SER A 116 -36.66 15.72 -17.63
CA SER A 116 -35.35 16.25 -18.05
C SER A 116 -35.32 17.78 -18.20
N ILE A 117 -34.13 18.35 -18.10
CA ILE A 117 -33.80 19.71 -18.54
C ILE A 117 -32.63 19.63 -19.51
N ASP A 118 -32.93 19.74 -20.80
CA ASP A 118 -31.95 19.77 -21.88
C ASP A 118 -31.73 21.23 -22.30
N PHE A 119 -30.48 21.71 -22.26
CA PHE A 119 -30.18 23.11 -22.59
C PHE A 119 -28.97 23.26 -23.50
N ILE A 120 -29.07 24.21 -24.44
CA ILE A 120 -27.97 24.65 -25.29
C ILE A 120 -27.72 26.14 -25.02
N ASN A 121 -26.46 26.53 -24.78
CA ASN A 121 -26.06 27.94 -24.64
C ASN A 121 -26.88 28.74 -23.61
N GLY A 122 -26.72 28.41 -22.33
CA GLY A 122 -27.42 29.08 -21.24
C GLY A 122 -27.30 28.33 -19.92
N THR A 123 -28.25 28.55 -19.03
CA THR A 123 -28.31 27.87 -17.73
C THR A 123 -29.41 26.82 -17.69
N GLY A 124 -29.13 25.62 -17.19
CA GLY A 124 -30.19 24.62 -16.94
C GLY A 124 -31.21 25.13 -15.92
N VAL A 125 -30.72 25.41 -14.70
CA VAL A 125 -31.53 25.89 -13.58
C VAL A 125 -30.89 27.12 -12.93
N ARG A 126 -31.66 28.20 -12.84
CA ARG A 126 -31.20 29.48 -12.28
C ARG A 126 -32.09 29.92 -11.14
N SER A 127 -31.49 30.18 -9.97
CA SER A 127 -32.15 30.74 -8.79
C SER A 127 -31.51 32.07 -8.40
N PHE A 128 -32.32 33.12 -8.32
CA PHE A 128 -31.87 34.51 -8.18
C PHE A 128 -32.68 35.27 -7.13
N LEU A 129 -32.10 36.27 -6.45
CA LEU A 129 -32.84 37.17 -5.54
C LEU A 129 -33.73 36.44 -4.52
N GLY A 130 -33.18 35.44 -3.82
CA GLY A 130 -33.93 34.64 -2.85
C GLY A 130 -34.89 33.59 -3.43
N GLY A 131 -34.96 33.42 -4.75
CA GLY A 131 -35.73 32.36 -5.38
C GLY A 131 -35.24 30.97 -4.95
N THR A 132 -36.16 30.03 -4.75
CA THR A 132 -35.87 28.67 -4.29
C THR A 132 -36.32 27.63 -5.30
N THR A 133 -35.42 26.75 -5.71
CA THR A 133 -35.73 25.66 -6.65
C THR A 133 -35.40 24.30 -6.04
N ASP A 134 -36.41 23.44 -5.94
CA ASP A 134 -36.27 22.06 -5.46
C ASP A 134 -36.44 21.07 -6.61
N LEU A 135 -35.47 20.18 -6.80
CA LEU A 135 -35.40 19.23 -7.90
C LEU A 135 -35.16 17.83 -7.33
N ASP A 136 -35.99 16.87 -7.71
CA ASP A 136 -35.90 15.47 -7.27
C ASP A 136 -36.04 14.53 -8.46
N GLY A 137 -35.05 13.67 -8.69
CA GLY A 137 -35.10 12.71 -9.80
C GLY A 137 -34.96 13.31 -11.20
N VAL A 138 -34.42 14.53 -11.31
CA VAL A 138 -34.30 15.28 -12.58
C VAL A 138 -32.97 14.98 -13.27
N GLU A 139 -33.03 14.78 -14.58
CA GLU A 139 -31.85 14.68 -15.44
C GLU A 139 -31.57 16.04 -16.10
N ILE A 140 -30.33 16.52 -16.05
CA ILE A 140 -29.94 17.81 -16.66
C ILE A 140 -28.81 17.56 -17.66
N ASN A 141 -29.08 17.77 -18.94
CA ASN A 141 -28.07 17.66 -20.00
C ASN A 141 -27.82 19.02 -20.63
N GLY A 142 -26.54 19.38 -20.77
CA GLY A 142 -26.15 20.72 -21.20
C GLY A 142 -25.06 20.72 -22.24
N HIS A 143 -25.24 21.51 -23.30
CA HIS A 143 -24.19 21.80 -24.25
C HIS A 143 -23.94 23.31 -24.34
N GLY A 144 -22.80 23.73 -23.80
CA GLY A 144 -22.39 25.12 -23.80
C GLY A 144 -21.37 25.46 -24.88
N THR A 145 -20.90 26.70 -24.83
CA THR A 145 -19.88 27.24 -25.74
C THR A 145 -18.67 27.77 -24.98
N ASN A 146 -18.49 27.42 -23.70
CA ASN A 146 -17.39 27.91 -22.89
C ASN A 146 -16.04 27.60 -23.56
N THR A 147 -15.26 28.66 -23.80
CA THR A 147 -13.88 28.61 -24.31
C THR A 147 -12.91 29.31 -23.35
N GLU A 148 -13.44 29.99 -22.34
CA GLU A 148 -12.70 30.72 -21.30
C GLU A 148 -13.60 30.87 -20.07
N SER A 149 -13.00 31.16 -18.91
CA SER A 149 -13.66 31.20 -17.60
C SER A 149 -14.83 32.19 -17.44
N VAL A 150 -15.03 33.12 -18.38
CA VAL A 150 -16.01 34.22 -18.27
C VAL A 150 -17.33 33.90 -19.02
N LYS A 151 -17.40 32.78 -19.75
CA LYS A 151 -18.58 32.40 -20.53
C LYS A 151 -19.58 31.58 -19.71
N ASN A 152 -20.86 31.94 -19.83
CA ASN A 152 -21.89 31.62 -18.85
C ASN A 152 -22.87 30.54 -19.33
N SER A 153 -22.36 29.39 -19.79
CA SER A 153 -23.18 28.18 -19.80
C SER A 153 -22.93 27.38 -18.51
N MET A 154 -24.00 26.93 -17.85
CA MET A 154 -23.89 26.15 -16.61
C MET A 154 -25.13 25.28 -16.33
N ALA A 155 -24.97 24.18 -15.59
CA ALA A 155 -26.13 23.41 -15.14
C ALA A 155 -26.93 24.20 -14.09
N PHE A 156 -26.24 24.77 -13.10
CA PHE A 156 -26.86 25.52 -12.00
C PHE A 156 -26.25 26.90 -11.81
N HIS A 157 -27.10 27.90 -11.64
CA HIS A 157 -26.71 29.27 -11.26
C HIS A 157 -27.46 29.72 -10.02
N ALA A 158 -26.74 29.95 -8.91
CA ALA A 158 -27.31 30.52 -7.69
C ALA A 158 -26.67 31.88 -7.41
N SER A 159 -27.52 32.91 -7.27
CA SER A 159 -27.04 34.28 -7.06
C SER A 159 -27.97 35.12 -6.20
N LEU A 160 -27.41 36.08 -5.46
CA LEU A 160 -28.14 37.01 -4.57
C LEU A 160 -29.12 36.30 -3.63
N GLY A 161 -28.64 35.26 -2.93
CA GLY A 161 -29.45 34.47 -2.00
C GLY A 161 -30.34 33.42 -2.66
N GLY A 162 -30.13 33.12 -3.94
CA GLY A 162 -30.78 31.99 -4.61
C GLY A 162 -30.45 30.67 -3.92
N TRP A 163 -31.45 29.78 -3.84
CA TRP A 163 -31.32 28.47 -3.21
C TRP A 163 -31.74 27.37 -4.19
N ILE A 164 -30.84 26.42 -4.45
CA ILE A 164 -31.12 25.22 -5.22
C ILE A 164 -30.95 23.98 -4.33
N ASN A 165 -31.95 23.11 -4.27
CA ASN A 165 -31.83 21.76 -3.71
C ASN A 165 -32.02 20.74 -4.84
N PHE A 166 -31.03 19.88 -5.06
CA PHE A 166 -31.04 18.87 -6.10
C PHE A 166 -30.81 17.49 -5.49
N ARG A 167 -31.72 16.54 -5.71
CA ARG A 167 -31.59 15.19 -5.16
C ARG A 167 -31.93 14.11 -6.17
N ASN A 168 -31.30 12.94 -6.01
CA ASN A 168 -31.60 11.73 -6.77
C ASN A 168 -31.50 11.89 -8.29
N GLY A 169 -30.70 12.83 -8.78
CA GLY A 169 -30.65 13.19 -10.19
C GLY A 169 -29.26 13.05 -10.83
N SER A 170 -29.17 13.36 -12.11
CA SER A 170 -27.93 13.35 -12.87
C SER A 170 -27.73 14.66 -13.64
N VAL A 171 -26.48 15.06 -13.78
CA VAL A 171 -26.06 16.22 -14.58
C VAL A 171 -24.93 15.76 -15.50
N ASP A 172 -25.11 15.93 -16.81
CA ASP A 172 -24.05 15.75 -17.80
C ASP A 172 -23.95 17.02 -18.66
N VAL A 173 -22.88 17.77 -18.47
CA VAL A 173 -22.64 19.00 -19.23
C VAL A 173 -21.29 19.00 -19.95
N ILE A 174 -21.30 19.54 -21.17
CA ILE A 174 -20.12 19.72 -22.01
C ILE A 174 -19.95 21.22 -22.30
N ARG A 175 -18.73 21.74 -22.09
CA ARG A 175 -18.38 23.16 -22.31
C ARG A 175 -19.31 24.12 -21.56
N ALA A 176 -19.72 23.72 -20.36
CA ALA A 176 -20.54 24.47 -19.42
C ALA A 176 -20.09 24.12 -17.99
N HIS A 177 -20.18 25.06 -17.05
CA HIS A 177 -19.87 24.81 -15.64
C HIS A 177 -20.92 23.90 -14.99
N GLY A 178 -20.55 23.17 -13.94
CA GLY A 178 -21.54 22.46 -13.11
C GLY A 178 -22.38 23.47 -12.32
N PHE A 179 -21.73 24.25 -11.47
CA PHE A 179 -22.35 25.20 -10.57
C PHE A 179 -21.65 26.55 -10.66
N LEU A 180 -22.38 27.62 -10.96
CA LEU A 180 -21.92 29.00 -10.77
C LEU A 180 -22.60 29.58 -9.54
N ILE A 181 -21.78 30.10 -8.63
CA ILE A 181 -22.23 30.84 -7.46
C ILE A 181 -21.58 32.21 -7.52
N ASP A 182 -22.40 33.22 -7.78
CA ASP A 182 -21.97 34.62 -7.76
C ASP A 182 -22.87 35.46 -6.86
N ASN A 183 -22.27 36.48 -6.25
CA ASN A 183 -22.97 37.42 -5.41
C ASN A 183 -22.36 38.79 -5.76
N ALA A 184 -22.95 39.49 -6.73
CA ALA A 184 -22.57 40.86 -7.08
C ALA A 184 -23.59 41.84 -6.49
N PRO A 185 -23.20 43.00 -5.93
CA PRO A 185 -24.16 44.02 -5.53
C PRO A 185 -25.05 44.38 -6.72
N PHE A 186 -26.36 44.18 -6.57
CA PHE A 186 -27.31 44.46 -7.64
C PHE A 186 -27.86 45.87 -7.43
N ASP A 187 -27.50 46.79 -8.32
CA ASP A 187 -28.03 48.15 -8.32
C ASP A 187 -29.38 48.18 -9.05
N LEU A 188 -30.48 48.30 -8.29
CA LEU A 188 -31.84 48.41 -8.82
C LEU A 188 -32.09 49.77 -9.52
N SER A 189 -31.21 50.77 -9.34
CA SER A 189 -31.38 52.10 -9.94
C SER A 189 -31.33 52.07 -11.48
N ALA A 190 -30.61 51.11 -12.06
CA ALA A 190 -30.51 50.92 -13.50
C ALA A 190 -31.80 50.40 -14.19
N ARG A 191 -32.83 50.01 -13.42
CA ARG A 191 -34.13 49.53 -13.95
C ARG A 191 -35.32 50.47 -13.68
N GLY A 192 -35.07 51.74 -13.36
CA GLY A 192 -36.12 52.77 -13.31
C GLY A 192 -37.04 52.73 -12.09
N GLY A 193 -36.73 51.93 -11.06
CA GLY A 193 -37.42 51.94 -9.78
C GLY A 193 -36.81 52.98 -8.85
N ALA A 194 -37.36 54.20 -8.81
CA ALA A 194 -37.00 55.17 -7.79
C ALA A 194 -37.42 54.64 -6.40
N GLY A 195 -36.43 54.31 -5.55
CA GLY A 195 -36.66 54.04 -4.11
C GLY A 195 -36.34 52.64 -3.58
N ALA A 196 -35.64 51.76 -4.30
CA ALA A 196 -35.26 50.45 -3.75
C ALA A 196 -33.98 50.53 -2.88
N SER A 197 -34.08 50.14 -1.61
CA SER A 197 -32.92 49.94 -0.72
C SER A 197 -31.94 48.91 -1.32
N PRO A 198 -30.63 49.03 -1.04
CA PRO A 198 -29.66 47.97 -1.33
C PRO A 198 -30.14 46.64 -0.75
N ILE A 199 -30.18 45.58 -1.56
CA ILE A 199 -30.53 44.25 -1.09
C ILE A 199 -29.39 43.78 -0.19
N ASP A 200 -29.71 43.45 1.07
CA ASP A 200 -28.75 42.92 2.03
C ASP A 200 -28.14 41.62 1.47
N PRO A 201 -26.80 41.48 1.43
CA PRO A 201 -26.11 40.26 1.03
C PRO A 201 -26.73 38.98 1.61
N ARG A 202 -27.36 38.17 0.77
CA ARG A 202 -27.85 36.83 1.16
C ARG A 202 -26.90 35.76 0.62
N ILE A 203 -26.56 34.80 1.48
CA ILE A 203 -25.72 33.65 1.10
C ILE A 203 -26.49 32.80 0.09
N SER A 204 -25.95 32.67 -1.12
CA SER A 204 -26.45 31.75 -2.15
C SER A 204 -26.08 30.31 -1.79
N LYS A 205 -27.03 29.38 -1.92
CA LYS A 205 -26.90 27.99 -1.44
C LYS A 205 -27.25 26.98 -2.52
N VAL A 206 -26.40 25.96 -2.67
CA VAL A 206 -26.69 24.80 -3.49
C VAL A 206 -26.48 23.53 -2.65
N ASN A 207 -27.54 22.76 -2.45
CA ASN A 207 -27.47 21.45 -1.79
C ASN A 207 -27.70 20.36 -2.82
N VAL A 208 -26.83 19.35 -2.83
CA VAL A 208 -26.94 18.19 -3.73
C VAL A 208 -26.86 16.90 -2.95
N GLU A 209 -27.87 16.03 -3.09
CA GLU A 209 -27.94 14.75 -2.38
C GLU A 209 -28.15 13.57 -3.33
N ASN A 210 -27.36 12.50 -3.18
CA ASN A 210 -27.55 11.24 -3.91
C ASN A 210 -27.57 11.43 -5.44
N SER A 211 -26.67 12.25 -5.97
CA SER A 211 -26.64 12.60 -7.40
C SER A 211 -25.26 12.37 -8.03
N THR A 212 -25.23 12.29 -9.36
CA THR A 212 -23.99 12.23 -10.15
C THR A 212 -23.88 13.44 -11.08
N ILE A 213 -22.73 14.11 -11.07
CA ILE A 213 -22.47 15.31 -11.85
C ILE A 213 -21.18 15.10 -12.64
N LEU A 214 -21.30 15.18 -13.97
CA LEU A 214 -20.20 15.11 -14.92
C LEU A 214 -20.09 16.45 -15.65
N VAL A 215 -18.91 17.07 -15.56
CA VAL A 215 -18.60 18.36 -16.20
C VAL A 215 -17.41 18.18 -17.13
N LYS A 216 -17.62 18.33 -18.43
CA LYS A 216 -16.60 18.12 -19.47
C LYS A 216 -16.19 19.43 -20.15
N GLY A 217 -14.94 19.49 -20.61
CA GLY A 217 -14.39 20.59 -21.40
C GLY A 217 -13.33 21.43 -20.67
N GLU A 218 -12.33 21.87 -21.44
CA GLU A 218 -11.11 22.56 -20.95
C GLU A 218 -11.36 23.95 -20.36
N ALA A 219 -12.56 24.52 -20.48
CA ALA A 219 -12.94 25.81 -19.88
C ALA A 219 -14.16 25.67 -18.94
N SER A 220 -14.47 24.45 -18.49
CA SER A 220 -15.60 24.14 -17.64
C SER A 220 -15.13 23.77 -16.24
N TYR A 221 -15.69 24.42 -15.22
CA TYR A 221 -15.38 24.13 -13.82
C TYR A 221 -16.53 23.37 -13.16
N GLY A 222 -16.21 22.52 -12.18
CA GLY A 222 -17.22 21.85 -11.37
C GLY A 222 -18.06 22.86 -10.58
N ILE A 223 -17.44 23.44 -9.55
CA ILE A 223 -17.98 24.52 -8.75
C ILE A 223 -17.17 25.78 -9.07
N PHE A 224 -17.86 26.82 -9.53
CA PHE A 224 -17.27 28.11 -9.86
C PHE A 224 -17.82 29.19 -8.94
N PHE A 225 -16.98 29.64 -8.01
CA PHE A 225 -17.24 30.83 -7.20
C PHE A 225 -16.64 32.05 -7.90
N HIS A 226 -17.46 33.04 -8.24
CA HIS A 226 -17.02 34.20 -9.01
C HIS A 226 -17.62 35.51 -8.53
N ARG A 227 -16.81 36.55 -8.55
CA ARG A 227 -17.26 37.94 -8.49
C ARG A 227 -16.71 38.75 -9.67
N LYS A 228 -17.61 39.37 -10.44
CA LYS A 228 -17.23 40.30 -11.51
C LYS A 228 -16.46 41.49 -10.93
N PRO A 229 -15.38 41.97 -11.58
CA PRO A 229 -14.62 43.13 -11.11
C PRO A 229 -15.51 44.38 -11.11
N ALA A 230 -15.43 45.17 -10.04
CA ALA A 230 -16.23 46.39 -9.91
C ALA A 230 -15.81 47.45 -10.94
N GLN A 231 -16.77 48.03 -11.66
CA GLN A 231 -16.56 49.27 -12.42
C GLN A 231 -16.70 50.46 -11.44
N GLU A 232 -15.56 50.99 -10.98
CA GLU A 232 -15.39 52.24 -10.22
C GLU A 232 -15.98 52.39 -8.81
N ARG A 233 -15.43 53.41 -8.12
CA ARG A 233 -15.31 53.62 -6.66
C ARG A 233 -16.63 53.70 -5.91
N GLY A 234 -16.69 53.01 -4.75
CA GLY A 234 -17.63 53.34 -3.67
C GLY A 234 -18.38 52.17 -3.04
N GLN A 235 -18.31 50.96 -3.61
CA GLN A 235 -19.01 49.79 -3.08
C GLN A 235 -18.17 49.02 -2.05
N THR A 236 -18.03 49.56 -0.84
CA THR A 236 -17.69 48.78 0.34
C THR A 236 -18.96 48.07 0.83
N GLY A 237 -19.26 46.90 0.27
CA GLY A 237 -20.43 46.13 0.64
C GLY A 237 -20.08 44.66 0.80
N GLY A 238 -20.06 44.19 2.06
CA GLY A 238 -20.16 42.79 2.51
C GLY A 238 -19.15 41.76 1.97
N VAL A 239 -18.67 40.88 2.85
CA VAL A 239 -18.09 39.60 2.40
C VAL A 239 -19.25 38.76 1.86
N LEU A 240 -19.23 38.47 0.56
CA LEU A 240 -20.31 37.80 -0.14
C LEU A 240 -19.96 36.32 -0.30
N SER A 241 -20.52 35.47 0.57
CA SER A 241 -20.16 34.05 0.64
C SER A 241 -21.16 33.14 -0.10
N GLY A 242 -20.65 32.12 -0.78
CA GLY A 242 -21.45 31.05 -1.38
C GLY A 242 -21.28 29.72 -0.66
N LEU A 243 -22.32 28.90 -0.55
CA LEU A 243 -22.26 27.57 0.07
C LEU A 243 -22.72 26.49 -0.92
N VAL A 244 -21.87 25.50 -1.14
CA VAL A 244 -22.21 24.27 -1.88
C VAL A 244 -22.05 23.06 -0.96
N SER A 245 -23.11 22.27 -0.79
CA SER A 245 -23.10 21.09 0.08
C SER A 245 -23.46 19.84 -0.70
N PHE A 246 -22.60 18.83 -0.67
CA PHE A 246 -22.79 17.53 -1.31
C PHE A 246 -22.92 16.42 -0.27
N LYS A 247 -23.95 15.58 -0.43
CA LYS A 247 -24.19 14.40 0.43
C LYS A 247 -24.41 13.17 -0.43
N LYS A 248 -23.56 12.15 -0.28
CA LYS A 248 -23.60 10.91 -1.11
C LYS A 248 -23.58 11.21 -2.62
N THR A 249 -22.83 12.24 -3.01
CA THR A 249 -22.84 12.77 -4.37
C THR A 249 -21.47 12.58 -5.02
N THR A 250 -21.45 12.35 -6.33
CA THR A 250 -20.22 12.26 -7.12
C THR A 250 -20.12 13.43 -8.10
N LEU A 251 -19.06 14.23 -8.02
CA LEU A 251 -18.70 15.28 -8.99
C LEU A 251 -17.40 14.89 -9.72
N LEU A 252 -17.45 14.79 -11.04
CA LEU A 252 -16.32 14.47 -11.92
C LEU A 252 -16.09 15.60 -12.91
N VAL A 253 -14.87 16.15 -12.91
CA VAL A 253 -14.42 17.23 -13.79
C VAL A 253 -13.10 16.83 -14.47
N PRO A 254 -13.12 15.85 -15.38
CA PRO A 254 -11.90 15.21 -15.90
C PRO A 254 -10.92 16.14 -16.62
N ASP A 255 -11.42 17.25 -17.17
CA ASP A 255 -10.67 18.12 -18.08
C ASP A 255 -10.22 19.45 -17.43
N ASN A 256 -10.61 19.72 -16.18
CA ASN A 256 -10.28 20.98 -15.49
C ASN A 256 -10.48 20.89 -13.96
N THR A 257 -10.59 22.04 -13.29
CA THR A 257 -10.66 22.21 -11.85
C THR A 257 -12.06 21.92 -11.29
N ALA A 258 -12.11 21.07 -10.26
CA ALA A 258 -13.36 20.73 -9.58
C ALA A 258 -13.93 21.89 -8.75
N ILE A 259 -13.08 22.65 -8.06
CA ILE A 259 -13.45 23.85 -7.29
C ILE A 259 -12.58 25.01 -7.74
N TYR A 260 -13.17 25.99 -8.39
CA TYR A 260 -12.48 27.19 -8.85
C TYR A 260 -13.06 28.43 -8.16
N ASN A 261 -12.22 29.23 -7.52
CA ASN A 261 -12.64 30.42 -6.80
C ASN A 261 -11.87 31.68 -7.22
N ASP A 262 -12.62 32.70 -7.64
CA ASP A 262 -12.10 33.97 -8.14
C ASP A 262 -12.78 35.17 -7.44
N ARG A 263 -11.98 35.96 -6.71
CA ARG A 263 -12.37 37.24 -6.04
C ARG A 263 -13.51 37.16 -5.01
N THR A 264 -13.88 35.99 -4.52
CA THR A 264 -15.00 35.83 -3.57
C THR A 264 -14.73 34.80 -2.48
N GLU A 265 -15.64 34.71 -1.50
CA GLU A 265 -15.63 33.66 -0.49
C GLU A 265 -16.54 32.48 -0.89
N GLY A 266 -16.03 31.26 -0.73
CA GLY A 266 -16.75 30.02 -1.01
C GLY A 266 -16.58 28.98 0.08
N HIS A 267 -17.66 28.27 0.40
CA HIS A 267 -17.63 27.12 1.32
C HIS A 267 -18.17 25.90 0.60
N VAL A 268 -17.43 24.79 0.70
CA VAL A 268 -17.81 23.50 0.14
C VAL A 268 -17.88 22.48 1.28
N ALA A 269 -19.04 21.88 1.50
CA ALA A 269 -19.24 20.82 2.47
C ALA A 269 -19.47 19.48 1.74
N LEU A 270 -18.73 18.44 2.11
CA LEU A 270 -18.80 17.11 1.51
C LEU A 270 -19.07 16.09 2.61
N LEU A 271 -20.17 15.35 2.47
CA LEU A 271 -20.55 14.27 3.36
C LEU A 271 -20.71 12.97 2.58
N SER A 272 -19.87 11.97 2.85
CA SER A 272 -19.86 10.70 2.13
C SER A 272 -19.83 10.85 0.60
N SER A 273 -19.12 11.86 0.09
CA SER A 273 -19.16 12.27 -1.31
C SER A 273 -17.82 12.07 -2.01
N LYS A 274 -17.83 12.04 -3.34
CA LYS A 274 -16.64 11.96 -4.17
C LYS A 274 -16.53 13.19 -5.06
N ILE A 275 -15.40 13.87 -5.02
CA ILE A 275 -15.08 14.98 -5.92
C ILE A 275 -13.74 14.71 -6.60
N SER A 276 -13.68 14.89 -7.91
CA SER A 276 -12.48 14.66 -8.70
C SER A 276 -12.38 15.71 -9.79
N GLY A 277 -11.21 16.32 -9.91
CA GLY A 277 -10.85 17.15 -11.07
C GLY A 277 -9.42 16.88 -11.50
N ASP A 278 -9.01 17.47 -12.63
CA ASP A 278 -7.59 17.56 -13.00
C ASP A 278 -6.81 18.31 -11.91
N LEU A 279 -7.40 19.42 -11.46
CA LEU A 279 -7.16 20.01 -10.15
C LEU A 279 -8.40 19.81 -9.27
N LEU A 280 -8.17 19.55 -7.99
CA LEU A 280 -9.20 19.59 -6.97
C LEU A 280 -9.63 21.04 -6.71
N LEU A 281 -8.66 21.93 -6.55
CA LEU A 281 -8.88 23.30 -6.10
C LEU A 281 -7.97 24.30 -6.81
N GLU A 282 -8.53 25.43 -7.24
CA GLU A 282 -7.78 26.60 -7.69
C GLU A 282 -8.39 27.87 -7.09
N ALA A 283 -7.58 28.70 -6.42
CA ALA A 283 -8.03 29.93 -5.76
C ALA A 283 -7.07 31.09 -6.07
N LYS A 284 -7.59 32.16 -6.67
CA LYS A 284 -6.83 33.32 -7.15
C LYS A 284 -7.51 34.66 -6.90
N ASN A 285 -6.75 35.75 -7.09
CA ASN A 285 -7.23 37.13 -7.05
C ASN A 285 -7.86 37.54 -5.70
N GLY A 286 -7.26 37.10 -4.60
CA GLY A 286 -7.68 37.46 -3.25
C GLY A 286 -8.91 36.69 -2.78
N SER A 287 -9.19 35.54 -3.36
CA SER A 287 -10.35 34.71 -3.01
C SER A 287 -10.10 33.88 -1.74
N SER A 288 -11.16 33.45 -1.07
CA SER A 288 -11.08 32.57 0.11
C SER A 288 -12.01 31.38 -0.06
N VAL A 289 -11.49 30.16 0.07
CA VAL A 289 -12.30 28.94 -0.03
C VAL A 289 -12.00 27.96 1.08
N THR A 290 -13.06 27.45 1.70
CA THR A 290 -13.00 26.40 2.72
C THR A 290 -13.67 25.13 2.20
N VAL A 291 -12.93 24.02 2.21
CA VAL A 291 -13.44 22.68 1.84
C VAL A 291 -13.49 21.80 3.08
N MET A 292 -14.69 21.42 3.49
CA MET A 292 -14.94 20.56 4.65
C MET A 292 -15.38 19.18 4.16
N ALA A 293 -14.54 18.17 4.38
CA ALA A 293 -14.78 16.80 3.96
C ALA A 293 -14.96 15.87 5.15
N ASP A 294 -16.09 15.15 5.14
CA ASP A 294 -16.46 14.13 6.09
C ASP A 294 -16.77 12.82 5.35
N ALA A 295 -16.07 11.74 5.72
CA ALA A 295 -16.16 10.43 5.07
C ALA A 295 -16.09 10.49 3.53
N SER A 296 -15.32 11.43 2.98
CA SER A 296 -15.36 11.82 1.56
C SER A 296 -14.03 11.57 0.83
N SER A 297 -14.10 11.39 -0.48
CA SER A 297 -12.92 11.19 -1.34
C SER A 297 -12.73 12.38 -2.27
N LEU A 298 -11.55 13.00 -2.20
CA LEU A 298 -11.16 14.14 -3.00
C LEU A 298 -9.97 13.75 -3.88
N SER A 299 -9.98 14.08 -5.16
CA SER A 299 -8.89 13.78 -6.09
C SER A 299 -8.53 14.99 -6.95
N GLY A 300 -7.24 15.21 -7.16
CA GLY A 300 -6.70 16.34 -7.91
C GLY A 300 -5.67 17.13 -7.10
N GLY A 301 -4.77 17.82 -7.79
CA GLY A 301 -3.84 18.79 -7.19
C GLY A 301 -4.57 20.06 -6.71
N ALA A 302 -3.89 20.91 -5.95
CA ALA A 302 -4.46 22.19 -5.51
C ALA A 302 -3.53 23.36 -5.88
N ARG A 303 -4.09 24.50 -6.28
CA ARG A 303 -3.33 25.70 -6.64
C ARG A 303 -3.94 26.93 -5.97
N VAL A 304 -3.42 27.27 -4.81
CA VAL A 304 -3.80 28.47 -4.07
C VAL A 304 -2.68 29.49 -4.21
N PHE A 305 -2.99 30.63 -4.81
CA PHE A 305 -2.05 31.74 -4.98
C PHE A 305 -1.89 32.52 -3.66
N ASP A 306 -0.75 33.19 -3.46
CA ASP A 306 -0.34 33.77 -2.17
C ASP A 306 -1.36 34.77 -1.59
N GLU A 307 -1.98 35.57 -2.45
CA GLU A 307 -3.00 36.54 -2.07
C GLU A 307 -4.33 35.90 -1.67
N SER A 308 -4.54 34.62 -2.01
CA SER A 308 -5.80 33.89 -1.85
C SER A 308 -5.68 32.82 -0.75
N THR A 309 -6.78 32.45 -0.11
CA THR A 309 -6.81 31.47 0.98
C THR A 309 -7.54 30.22 0.54
N GLY A 310 -6.95 29.06 0.75
CA GLY A 310 -7.58 27.76 0.50
C GLY A 310 -7.31 26.80 1.64
N GLU A 311 -8.38 26.41 2.33
CA GLU A 311 -8.33 25.58 3.53
C GLU A 311 -9.02 24.24 3.30
N LEU A 312 -8.37 23.14 3.68
CA LEU A 312 -8.92 21.79 3.59
C LEU A 312 -9.05 21.17 4.98
N TYR A 313 -10.25 20.69 5.30
CA TYR A 313 -10.56 19.99 6.54
C TYR A 313 -10.97 18.56 6.20
N LEU A 314 -10.16 17.57 6.59
CA LEU A 314 -10.39 16.16 6.31
C LEU A 314 -10.75 15.42 7.60
N THR A 315 -11.96 14.85 7.66
CA THR A 315 -12.50 14.18 8.85
C THR A 315 -13.12 12.82 8.54
N ASN A 316 -13.19 11.94 9.54
CA ASN A 316 -13.98 10.69 9.53
C ASN A 316 -13.69 9.76 8.34
N GLY A 317 -12.42 9.44 8.10
CA GLY A 317 -12.00 8.54 7.02
C GLY A 317 -11.89 9.21 5.65
N SER A 318 -11.91 10.55 5.59
CA SER A 318 -11.75 11.27 4.35
C SER A 318 -10.35 11.09 3.76
N ARG A 319 -10.26 11.14 2.42
CA ARG A 319 -9.00 10.97 1.68
C ARG A 319 -8.84 12.04 0.64
N TRP A 320 -7.71 12.75 0.67
CA TRP A 320 -7.27 13.58 -0.45
C TRP A 320 -6.17 12.86 -1.22
N ILE A 321 -6.48 12.47 -2.45
CA ILE A 321 -5.55 11.83 -3.39
C ILE A 321 -4.98 12.92 -4.29
N ILE A 322 -3.69 13.20 -4.11
CA ILE A 322 -2.96 14.19 -4.90
C ILE A 322 -2.51 13.50 -6.19
N THR A 323 -3.13 13.90 -7.29
CA THR A 323 -2.83 13.42 -8.64
C THR A 323 -2.13 14.51 -9.43
N ARG A 324 -1.34 14.10 -10.43
CA ARG A 324 -0.68 15.03 -11.33
C ARG A 324 -1.72 15.65 -12.29
N SER A 325 -1.67 16.97 -12.43
CA SER A 325 -2.46 17.68 -13.45
C SER A 325 -1.96 17.33 -14.86
N LYS A 326 -2.90 17.07 -15.75
CA LYS A 326 -2.69 16.83 -17.19
C LYS A 326 -2.60 18.14 -17.97
N THR A 327 -3.21 19.22 -17.45
CA THR A 327 -3.46 20.46 -18.20
C THR A 327 -2.64 21.66 -17.72
N GLN A 328 -2.19 21.68 -16.46
CA GLN A 328 -1.50 22.84 -15.87
C GLN A 328 -0.09 22.51 -15.34
N ASP A 329 0.86 23.41 -15.63
CA ASP A 329 2.20 23.50 -15.01
C ASP A 329 2.17 24.73 -14.06
N PRO A 330 2.66 24.67 -12.80
CA PRO A 330 3.71 23.81 -12.25
C PRO A 330 3.27 22.49 -11.58
N GLN A 331 4.21 21.52 -11.49
CA GLN A 331 4.03 20.17 -10.90
C GLN A 331 3.83 20.07 -9.36
N TRP A 332 3.46 21.15 -8.67
CA TRP A 332 3.27 21.12 -7.21
C TRP A 332 1.88 21.59 -6.80
N SER A 333 1.39 21.04 -5.70
CA SER A 333 0.15 21.49 -5.08
C SER A 333 0.43 22.51 -3.98
N SER A 334 -0.41 23.54 -3.82
CA SER A 334 -0.42 24.45 -2.69
C SER A 334 -1.80 24.64 -2.09
N VAL A 335 -1.81 24.74 -0.76
CA VAL A 335 -2.96 25.14 0.05
C VAL A 335 -2.48 26.02 1.21
N SER A 336 -3.36 26.84 1.75
CA SER A 336 -3.02 27.73 2.88
C SER A 336 -3.06 27.01 4.22
N TYR A 337 -3.96 26.04 4.39
CA TYR A 337 -4.12 25.30 5.63
C TYR A 337 -4.69 23.90 5.39
N VAL A 338 -4.22 22.93 6.17
CA VAL A 338 -4.79 21.57 6.18
C VAL A 338 -5.02 21.10 7.62
N MET A 339 -6.25 20.67 7.90
CA MET A 339 -6.59 19.89 9.09
C MET A 339 -6.87 18.45 8.69
N VAL A 340 -6.29 17.50 9.42
CA VAL A 340 -6.50 16.07 9.21
C VAL A 340 -6.87 15.41 10.54
N LYS A 341 -8.06 14.79 10.60
CA LYS A 341 -8.53 13.99 11.74
C LYS A 341 -9.08 12.66 11.24
N ASP A 342 -8.52 11.54 11.72
CA ASP A 342 -8.89 10.19 11.28
C ASP A 342 -8.97 10.03 9.76
N SER A 343 -8.07 10.69 9.03
CA SER A 343 -8.14 10.90 7.59
C SER A 343 -6.75 10.85 6.96
N ALA A 344 -6.68 10.81 5.63
CA ALA A 344 -5.41 10.62 4.93
C ALA A 344 -5.17 11.62 3.78
N ILE A 345 -3.91 12.07 3.67
CA ILE A 345 -3.36 12.65 2.44
C ILE A 345 -2.57 11.56 1.73
N VAL A 346 -2.86 11.34 0.45
CA VAL A 346 -2.31 10.23 -0.33
C VAL A 346 -1.70 10.77 -1.60
N PHE A 347 -0.41 10.54 -1.81
CA PHE A 347 0.21 10.82 -3.09
C PHE A 347 -0.05 9.65 -4.04
N GLU A 348 -0.59 9.96 -5.22
CA GLU A 348 -0.78 8.96 -6.27
C GLU A 348 0.57 8.33 -6.63
N ARG A 349 0.56 7.01 -6.81
CA ARG A 349 1.78 6.27 -7.15
C ARG A 349 2.31 6.77 -8.50
N PRO A 350 3.56 7.24 -8.58
CA PRO A 350 4.09 7.80 -9.81
C PRO A 350 4.29 6.71 -10.86
N THR A 351 4.01 7.05 -12.13
CA THR A 351 4.20 6.18 -13.30
C THR A 351 5.56 6.39 -13.99
N SER A 352 6.22 7.52 -13.71
CA SER A 352 7.57 7.89 -14.13
C SER A 352 8.40 8.31 -12.91
N ASP A 353 9.61 8.85 -13.12
CA ASP A 353 10.46 9.41 -12.06
C ASP A 353 10.02 10.80 -11.57
N ASP A 354 8.79 11.21 -11.87
CA ASP A 354 8.23 12.51 -11.51
C ASP A 354 7.44 12.42 -10.21
N TYR A 355 8.03 12.90 -9.12
CA TYR A 355 7.42 12.94 -7.79
C TYR A 355 6.74 14.27 -7.52
N GLN A 356 5.72 14.27 -6.67
CA GLN A 356 4.91 15.46 -6.42
C GLN A 356 5.33 16.16 -5.11
N THR A 357 5.15 17.47 -5.07
CA THR A 357 5.36 18.26 -3.85
C THR A 357 4.05 18.93 -3.44
N LEU A 358 3.68 18.81 -2.16
CA LEU A 358 2.62 19.57 -1.53
C LEU A 358 3.23 20.68 -0.67
N ARG A 359 2.84 21.92 -0.92
CA ARG A 359 3.15 23.10 -0.10
C ARG A 359 1.94 23.47 0.76
N ILE A 360 2.18 23.75 2.03
CA ILE A 360 1.13 24.10 2.99
C ILE A 360 1.57 25.35 3.76
N GLY A 361 0.72 26.37 3.82
CA GLY A 361 0.96 27.53 4.67
C GLY A 361 1.47 28.78 3.95
N LYS A 362 1.43 29.90 4.69
CA LYS A 362 1.85 31.24 4.23
C LYS A 362 2.94 31.87 5.11
N GLY A 363 3.53 31.10 6.02
CA GLY A 363 4.64 31.52 6.88
C GLY A 363 4.27 32.10 8.24
N SER A 364 2.98 32.17 8.56
CA SER A 364 2.51 32.63 9.87
C SER A 364 1.40 31.72 10.40
N GLY A 365 1.36 31.52 11.71
CA GLY A 365 0.38 30.69 12.37
C GLY A 365 0.53 29.19 12.10
N GLU A 366 -0.49 28.44 12.49
CA GLU A 366 -0.60 27.00 12.23
C GLU A 366 -1.00 26.76 10.77
N ALA A 367 -0.21 25.97 10.06
CA ALA A 367 -0.46 25.61 8.66
C ALA A 367 -0.96 24.17 8.51
N TYR A 368 -0.59 23.28 9.44
CA TYR A 368 -0.99 21.89 9.43
C TYR A 368 -1.38 21.40 10.82
N ASN A 369 -2.57 20.83 10.93
CA ASN A 369 -3.14 20.37 12.20
C ASN A 369 -3.59 18.91 12.12
N ALA A 370 -2.89 18.03 12.82
CA ALA A 370 -3.30 16.64 13.02
C ALA A 370 -4.12 16.49 14.32
N LYS A 371 -5.40 16.88 14.26
CA LYS A 371 -6.29 16.99 15.43
C LYS A 371 -6.66 15.61 15.98
N GLU A 372 -6.46 15.40 17.29
CA GLU A 372 -6.95 14.24 18.06
C GLU A 372 -6.51 12.83 17.59
N GLY A 373 -5.45 12.73 16.76
CA GLY A 373 -4.89 11.44 16.33
C GLY A 373 -5.55 10.87 15.06
N GLY A 374 -4.94 9.83 14.48
CA GLY A 374 -5.47 9.15 13.29
C GLY A 374 -5.14 9.79 11.94
N ALA A 375 -4.46 10.95 11.91
CA ALA A 375 -3.97 11.56 10.68
C ALA A 375 -2.90 10.70 10.00
N GLN A 376 -3.04 10.49 8.70
CA GLN A 376 -2.15 9.64 7.90
C GLN A 376 -1.65 10.36 6.65
N ILE A 377 -0.40 10.10 6.29
CA ILE A 377 0.22 10.58 5.06
C ILE A 377 0.86 9.39 4.34
N TYR A 378 0.56 9.22 3.04
CA TYR A 378 1.15 8.19 2.20
C TYR A 378 2.04 8.84 1.13
N LEU A 379 3.33 8.52 1.15
CA LEU A 379 4.36 9.09 0.26
C LEU A 379 5.06 7.99 -0.53
N ASN A 380 5.48 8.32 -1.74
CA ASN A 380 6.31 7.46 -2.57
C ASN A 380 7.77 7.94 -2.55
N VAL A 381 8.71 7.01 -2.52
CA VAL A 381 10.16 7.30 -2.46
C VAL A 381 10.93 6.36 -3.37
N SER A 382 11.80 6.89 -4.22
CA SER A 382 12.83 6.12 -4.94
C SER A 382 14.21 6.46 -4.38
N LEU A 383 15.03 5.43 -4.18
CA LEU A 383 16.46 5.59 -3.93
C LEU A 383 17.18 5.67 -5.28
N GLU A 384 17.39 6.90 -5.73
CA GLU A 384 18.53 7.18 -6.60
C GLU A 384 19.69 7.63 -5.73
N GLY A 385 20.82 6.93 -5.87
CA GLY A 385 22.05 7.25 -5.15
C GLY A 385 22.58 8.59 -5.62
N GLY A 386 22.24 9.65 -4.89
CA GLY A 386 22.76 10.98 -5.11
C GLY A 386 22.94 11.73 -3.80
N SER A 387 24.12 12.31 -3.62
CA SER A 387 24.52 12.96 -2.39
C SER A 387 23.95 14.40 -2.23
N ARG A 388 23.08 14.81 -3.15
CA ARG A 388 22.53 16.17 -3.26
C ARG A 388 21.00 16.15 -3.31
N SER A 389 20.38 17.23 -2.81
CA SER A 389 18.92 17.42 -2.83
C SER A 389 18.28 17.35 -4.22
N SER A 390 19.07 17.55 -5.29
CA SER A 390 18.65 17.48 -6.70
C SER A 390 18.43 16.06 -7.22
N ASP A 391 18.99 15.06 -6.55
CA ASP A 391 19.02 13.68 -7.02
C ASP A 391 18.02 12.80 -6.24
N GLN A 392 17.37 13.38 -5.24
CA GLN A 392 16.40 12.71 -4.37
C GLN A 392 15.02 12.71 -5.03
N LYS A 393 14.57 11.52 -5.41
CA LYS A 393 13.28 11.27 -6.05
C LYS A 393 12.25 10.79 -5.02
N SER A 394 11.53 11.72 -4.42
CA SER A 394 10.50 11.42 -3.43
C SER A 394 9.36 12.41 -3.49
N ASP A 395 8.18 11.95 -3.10
CA ASP A 395 7.10 12.87 -2.75
C ASP A 395 7.51 13.69 -1.54
N ARG A 396 7.09 14.94 -1.51
CA ARG A 396 7.50 15.89 -0.45
C ARG A 396 6.31 16.69 0.06
N ILE A 397 6.36 16.99 1.35
CA ILE A 397 5.47 17.97 1.98
C ILE A 397 6.32 19.08 2.59
N LEU A 398 6.08 20.32 2.16
CA LEU A 398 6.78 21.52 2.61
C LEU A 398 5.79 22.41 3.35
N ILE A 399 5.97 22.54 4.67
CA ILE A 399 5.04 23.25 5.54
C ILE A 399 5.65 24.60 5.94
N TYR A 400 5.18 25.67 5.30
CA TYR A 400 5.53 27.05 5.61
C TYR A 400 4.62 27.58 6.73
N GLY A 401 4.86 27.13 7.96
CA GLY A 401 4.09 27.49 9.17
C GLY A 401 4.28 26.49 10.31
N ASP A 402 3.48 26.65 11.37
CA ASP A 402 3.51 25.76 12.55
C ASP A 402 2.72 24.46 12.28
N VAL A 403 3.16 23.38 12.94
CA VAL A 403 2.57 22.03 12.90
C VAL A 403 2.11 21.64 14.30
N SER A 404 0.88 21.14 14.41
CA SER A 404 0.35 20.55 15.64
C SER A 404 -0.13 19.11 15.45
N GLY A 405 -0.20 18.39 16.58
CA GLY A 405 -0.59 16.99 16.60
C GLY A 405 0.52 16.02 16.17
N LYS A 406 0.11 14.80 15.84
CA LYS A 406 0.98 13.71 15.39
C LYS A 406 0.37 13.01 14.19
N THR A 407 1.18 12.82 13.16
CA THR A 407 0.78 12.15 11.91
C THR A 407 1.58 10.87 11.69
N THR A 408 0.87 9.82 11.30
CA THR A 408 1.48 8.55 10.88
C THR A 408 1.87 8.63 9.41
N VAL A 409 3.13 8.32 9.09
CA VAL A 409 3.68 8.38 7.74
C VAL A 409 3.88 6.96 7.21
N HIS A 410 3.21 6.66 6.11
CA HIS A 410 3.41 5.45 5.33
C HIS A 410 4.28 5.78 4.12
N VAL A 411 5.33 5.00 3.92
CA VAL A 411 6.26 5.20 2.81
C VAL A 411 6.23 3.97 1.93
N LEU A 412 5.91 4.18 0.66
CA LEU A 412 6.06 3.18 -0.38
C LEU A 412 7.38 3.41 -1.11
N GLY A 413 8.29 2.45 -1.01
CA GLY A 413 9.50 2.47 -1.82
C GLY A 413 9.22 2.04 -3.25
N MET A 414 9.81 2.76 -4.21
CA MET A 414 9.74 2.51 -5.66
C MET A 414 11.09 2.01 -6.16
N SER A 415 11.08 1.05 -7.09
CA SER A 415 12.30 0.56 -7.73
C SER A 415 12.67 1.50 -8.88
N GLY A 416 13.74 2.27 -8.75
CA GLY A 416 14.30 3.04 -9.87
C GLY A 416 14.86 2.13 -10.98
N HIS A 417 14.92 2.65 -12.22
CA HIS A 417 15.47 1.95 -13.39
C HIS A 417 16.98 2.11 -13.57
N LEU A 418 17.66 2.88 -12.71
CA LEU A 418 19.06 3.24 -12.88
C LEU A 418 19.99 2.62 -11.82
N ARG A 419 21.21 2.29 -12.26
CA ARG A 419 22.29 1.73 -11.43
C ARG A 419 22.79 2.77 -10.43
N GLU A 420 22.98 2.33 -9.20
CA GLU A 420 23.51 3.13 -8.10
C GLU A 420 24.96 3.57 -8.39
N LYS A 421 25.24 4.86 -8.19
CA LYS A 421 26.61 5.32 -7.96
C LYS A 421 26.95 4.98 -6.51
N VAL A 422 27.91 4.09 -6.32
CA VAL A 422 28.42 3.70 -5.01
C VAL A 422 28.94 4.95 -4.28
N SER A 423 28.19 5.42 -3.28
CA SER A 423 28.69 6.41 -2.32
C SER A 423 29.44 5.67 -1.22
N THR A 424 30.77 5.67 -1.28
CA THR A 424 31.65 5.06 -0.27
C THR A 424 31.91 5.96 0.95
N GLY A 425 31.11 7.02 1.14
CA GLY A 425 31.30 8.00 2.21
C GLY A 425 30.35 7.81 3.40
N LYS A 426 30.83 8.16 4.61
CA LYS A 426 30.06 8.26 5.88
C LYS A 426 28.87 9.25 5.87
N ASN A 427 28.58 9.87 4.73
CA ASN A 427 27.52 10.87 4.53
C ASN A 427 26.58 10.36 3.44
N ASP A 428 25.76 9.35 3.74
CA ASP A 428 24.60 9.01 2.91
C ASP A 428 23.50 10.03 3.25
N PRO A 429 23.20 11.03 2.41
CA PRO A 429 22.28 12.09 2.78
C PRO A 429 20.86 11.52 2.71
N GLY A 430 20.21 11.43 3.87
CA GLY A 430 18.85 10.92 4.00
C GLY A 430 17.86 11.57 3.03
N ILE A 431 16.82 10.83 2.65
CA ILE A 431 15.81 11.34 1.73
C ILE A 431 14.86 12.25 2.50
N SER A 432 14.87 13.55 2.21
CA SER A 432 13.94 14.52 2.83
C SER A 432 12.53 14.31 2.29
N ILE A 433 11.59 13.97 3.16
CA ILE A 433 10.19 13.73 2.80
C ILE A 433 9.23 14.77 3.38
N ILE A 434 9.56 15.39 4.51
CA ILE A 434 8.74 16.45 5.12
C ILE A 434 9.65 17.54 5.70
N GLN A 435 9.38 18.80 5.39
CA GLN A 435 10.07 19.94 6.01
C GLN A 435 9.07 20.92 6.62
N VAL A 436 9.43 21.52 7.76
CA VAL A 436 8.59 22.48 8.50
C VAL A 436 9.40 23.70 8.87
N SER A 437 8.99 24.89 8.41
CA SER A 437 9.68 26.14 8.74
C SER A 437 9.35 26.69 10.12
N GLY A 438 8.14 26.40 10.63
CA GLY A 438 7.65 26.86 11.93
C GLY A 438 7.90 25.87 13.06
N LYS A 439 7.08 25.97 14.11
CA LYS A 439 7.12 25.10 15.28
C LYS A 439 6.65 23.69 14.89
N ALA A 440 7.46 22.70 15.25
CA ALA A 440 7.10 21.28 15.23
C ALA A 440 7.80 20.57 16.39
N LYS A 441 7.47 19.30 16.59
CA LYS A 441 8.14 18.41 17.55
C LYS A 441 8.87 17.31 16.80
N GLN A 442 9.88 16.73 17.45
CA GLN A 442 10.63 15.60 16.89
C GLN A 442 9.72 14.41 16.50
N ASN A 443 8.57 14.26 17.17
CA ASN A 443 7.59 13.21 16.92
C ASN A 443 6.30 13.71 16.25
N SER A 444 6.30 14.90 15.63
CA SER A 444 5.16 15.39 14.83
C SER A 444 4.83 14.46 13.68
N PHE A 445 5.84 13.81 13.09
CA PHE A 445 5.68 12.79 12.06
C PHE A 445 6.39 11.51 12.51
N VAL A 446 5.70 10.38 12.43
CA VAL A 446 6.23 9.07 12.86
C VAL A 446 5.87 8.03 11.82
N LEU A 447 6.80 7.13 11.50
CA LEU A 447 6.51 6.03 10.58
C LEU A 447 5.46 5.08 11.18
N ASP A 448 4.60 4.55 10.32
CA ASP A 448 3.61 3.52 10.64
C ASP A 448 4.24 2.25 11.22
N SER A 449 5.44 1.91 10.73
CA SER A 449 6.25 0.82 11.27
C SER A 449 7.58 1.36 11.75
N ASN A 450 8.27 0.57 12.59
CA ASN A 450 9.55 0.99 13.16
C ASN A 450 10.62 1.31 12.09
N TYR A 451 10.49 0.74 10.90
CA TYR A 451 11.39 0.96 9.77
C TYR A 451 10.69 0.69 8.44
N VAL A 452 11.12 1.40 7.40
CA VAL A 452 10.76 1.16 6.01
C VAL A 452 11.82 0.27 5.37
N VAL A 453 11.40 -0.56 4.41
CA VAL A 453 12.30 -1.32 3.54
C VAL A 453 12.06 -0.81 2.15
N LEU A 454 13.14 -0.38 1.49
CA LEU A 454 13.07 0.13 0.14
C LEU A 454 13.37 -1.01 -0.83
N PRO A 455 12.69 -1.07 -2.00
CA PRO A 455 12.84 -2.16 -2.95
C PRO A 455 14.29 -2.44 -3.29
N ASN A 456 14.61 -3.73 -3.46
CA ASN A 456 15.94 -4.25 -3.76
C ASN A 456 16.96 -4.16 -2.62
N PHE A 457 16.72 -3.37 -1.56
CA PHE A 457 17.69 -3.20 -0.48
C PHE A 457 17.29 -3.93 0.81
N PRO A 458 18.18 -4.73 1.42
CA PRO A 458 17.89 -5.48 2.63
C PRO A 458 18.05 -4.66 3.93
N TYR A 459 17.96 -3.32 3.86
CA TYR A 459 18.30 -2.39 4.96
C TYR A 459 17.08 -1.78 5.65
N GLN A 460 17.28 -1.38 6.91
CA GLN A 460 16.28 -0.66 7.71
C GLN A 460 16.41 0.85 7.51
N TYR A 461 15.37 1.49 6.98
CA TYR A 461 15.26 2.94 6.89
C TYR A 461 14.38 3.49 8.01
N HIS A 462 14.86 4.47 8.74
CA HIS A 462 14.14 5.14 9.82
C HIS A 462 13.88 6.60 9.46
N LEU A 463 12.81 7.17 10.02
CA LEU A 463 12.54 8.60 9.90
C LEU A 463 13.27 9.35 11.01
N ILE A 464 14.26 10.14 10.62
CA ILE A 464 15.08 10.96 11.49
C ILE A 464 14.64 12.41 11.34
N ALA A 465 14.35 13.06 12.46
CA ALA A 465 13.93 14.46 12.49
C ALA A 465 15.12 15.33 12.93
N TYR A 466 15.66 16.13 12.03
CA TYR A 466 16.64 17.17 12.33
C TYR A 466 15.91 18.49 12.53
N GLY A 467 16.31 19.31 13.49
CA GLY A 467 15.65 20.59 13.73
C GLY A 467 15.91 21.20 15.11
N PRO A 468 15.28 22.35 15.41
CA PRO A 468 15.42 23.04 16.70
C PRO A 468 15.17 22.11 17.89
N GLY A 469 16.19 21.86 18.72
CA GLY A 469 16.07 21.00 19.89
C GLY A 469 15.97 19.50 19.61
N SER A 470 16.23 19.06 18.37
CA SER A 470 16.33 17.63 18.08
C SER A 470 17.59 17.01 18.68
N LYS A 471 17.46 15.79 19.22
CA LYS A 471 18.59 14.97 19.68
C LYS A 471 19.58 14.58 18.57
N PHE A 472 19.16 14.70 17.30
CA PHE A 472 20.00 14.39 16.14
C PHE A 472 20.70 15.63 15.56
N GLY A 473 20.51 16.81 16.18
CA GLY A 473 21.08 18.07 15.73
C GLY A 473 20.13 18.89 14.85
N LYS A 474 20.61 20.07 14.44
CA LYS A 474 19.87 20.99 13.59
C LYS A 474 19.83 20.48 12.14
N ALA A 475 18.79 20.85 11.40
CA ALA A 475 18.73 20.60 9.96
C ALA A 475 19.81 21.41 9.22
N ASP A 476 20.38 20.86 8.13
CA ASP A 476 21.39 21.54 7.32
C ASP A 476 20.74 22.63 6.47
N PRO A 477 21.08 23.92 6.64
CA PRO A 477 20.51 25.02 5.86
C PRO A 477 20.69 24.87 4.35
N ARG A 478 21.71 24.14 3.90
CA ARG A 478 21.97 23.89 2.47
C ARG A 478 20.98 22.91 1.82
N GLN A 479 20.17 22.22 2.63
CA GLN A 479 19.16 21.24 2.18
C GLN A 479 17.73 21.75 2.39
N ARG A 480 17.56 23.03 2.73
CA ARG A 480 16.26 23.65 2.88
C ARG A 480 15.55 23.75 1.54
N LEU A 481 14.33 23.22 1.49
CA LEU A 481 13.38 23.33 0.37
C LEU A 481 12.12 24.11 0.77
N VAL A 482 11.75 24.05 2.05
CA VAL A 482 10.60 24.81 2.57
C VAL A 482 10.88 26.31 2.59
N GLU A 483 9.86 27.10 2.25
CA GLU A 483 9.93 28.55 2.25
C GLU A 483 10.20 29.13 3.65
N GLY A 484 10.66 30.39 3.70
CA GLY A 484 11.01 31.10 4.93
C GLY A 484 12.52 31.16 5.20
N LYS A 485 12.88 31.70 6.37
CA LYS A 485 14.26 31.90 6.83
C LYS A 485 14.48 31.27 8.21
N GLY A 486 15.74 31.09 8.61
CA GLY A 486 16.11 30.59 9.93
C GLY A 486 16.17 29.06 10.03
N ASP A 487 16.20 28.56 11.27
CA ASP A 487 16.17 27.13 11.55
C ASP A 487 14.84 26.50 11.07
N PHE A 488 14.86 25.21 10.75
CA PHE A 488 13.68 24.45 10.30
C PHE A 488 13.80 22.99 10.73
N TRP A 489 12.69 22.26 10.62
CA TRP A 489 12.66 20.82 10.78
C TRP A 489 12.78 20.12 9.43
N ASP A 490 13.59 19.07 9.36
CA ASP A 490 13.76 18.19 8.21
C ASP A 490 13.60 16.73 8.67
N PHE A 491 12.53 16.09 8.20
CA PHE A 491 12.22 14.69 8.47
C PHE A 491 12.69 13.83 7.29
N ARG A 492 13.73 13.04 7.54
CA ARG A 492 14.47 12.32 6.51
C ARG A 492 14.45 10.82 6.72
N LEU A 493 14.31 10.06 5.65
CA LEU A 493 14.55 8.62 5.67
C LEU A 493 16.03 8.33 5.58
N GLU A 494 16.57 7.70 6.61
CA GLU A 494 17.99 7.36 6.72
C GLU A 494 18.19 5.89 7.08
N ASN A 495 19.28 5.32 6.59
CA ASN A 495 19.72 4.00 7.02
C ASN A 495 19.98 4.02 8.54
N LYS A 496 19.46 3.02 9.27
CA LYS A 496 19.97 2.76 10.61
C LYS A 496 21.37 2.20 10.49
N TYR A 497 22.31 2.74 11.25
CA TYR A 497 23.66 2.21 11.32
C TYR A 497 23.88 1.46 12.63
N ILE A 498 24.60 0.34 12.56
CA ILE A 498 25.17 -0.34 13.74
C ILE A 498 26.60 0.15 13.96
N LYS A 499 27.32 -0.46 14.92
CA LYS A 499 28.71 -0.09 15.27
C LYS A 499 29.58 0.05 14.02
N PHE A 500 30.47 1.04 14.05
CA PHE A 500 31.44 1.32 12.98
C PHE A 500 30.84 1.74 11.62
N GLY A 501 29.56 2.16 11.56
CA GLY A 501 28.97 2.73 10.36
C GLY A 501 28.48 1.71 9.33
N VAL A 502 28.16 0.49 9.76
CA VAL A 502 27.58 -0.56 8.91
C VAL A 502 26.06 -0.38 8.86
N LYS A 503 25.46 -0.48 7.67
CA LYS A 503 24.00 -0.38 7.51
C LYS A 503 23.31 -1.55 8.20
N ALA A 504 22.29 -1.29 9.00
CA ALA A 504 21.53 -2.32 9.70
C ALA A 504 20.62 -3.05 8.70
N VAL A 505 20.79 -4.37 8.59
CA VAL A 505 19.90 -5.21 7.79
C VAL A 505 18.59 -5.48 8.51
N ILE A 506 17.55 -5.81 7.75
CA ILE A 506 16.25 -6.21 8.30
C ILE A 506 16.32 -7.57 9.04
N PRO A 507 15.44 -7.83 10.03
CA PRO A 507 15.59 -8.98 10.94
C PRO A 507 15.59 -10.37 10.31
N GLN A 508 15.05 -10.53 9.09
CA GLN A 508 15.04 -11.81 8.37
C GLN A 508 16.34 -12.12 7.62
N VAL A 509 17.16 -11.11 7.29
CA VAL A 509 18.39 -11.28 6.50
C VAL A 509 19.38 -12.24 7.17
N PRO A 510 19.64 -12.17 8.49
CA PRO A 510 20.51 -13.13 9.17
C PRO A 510 20.06 -14.58 8.99
N THR A 511 18.75 -14.86 8.98
CA THR A 511 18.23 -16.21 8.71
C THR A 511 18.58 -16.66 7.28
N TYR A 512 18.45 -15.77 6.29
CA TYR A 512 18.83 -16.06 4.90
C TYR A 512 20.33 -16.37 4.77
N LEU A 513 21.18 -15.65 5.49
CA LEU A 513 22.64 -15.87 5.49
C LEU A 513 23.04 -17.17 6.21
N LEU A 514 22.33 -17.53 7.28
CA LEU A 514 22.64 -18.75 8.05
C LEU A 514 22.10 -20.04 7.41
N LEU A 515 21.06 -19.95 6.58
CA LEU A 515 20.33 -21.10 6.07
C LEU A 515 21.19 -22.10 5.28
N PRO A 516 22.10 -21.69 4.36
CA PRO A 516 22.95 -22.64 3.65
C PRO A 516 23.78 -23.53 4.59
N ASN A 517 24.48 -22.93 5.56
CA ASN A 517 25.27 -23.67 6.55
C ASN A 517 24.38 -24.57 7.43
N ALA A 518 23.18 -24.12 7.79
CA ALA A 518 22.23 -24.94 8.52
C ALA A 518 21.79 -26.18 7.71
N LEU A 519 21.48 -26.04 6.41
CA LEU A 519 21.08 -27.17 5.57
C LEU A 519 22.22 -28.15 5.29
N PHE A 520 23.43 -27.63 5.12
CA PHE A 520 24.64 -28.46 5.05
C PHE A 520 24.89 -29.25 6.33
N TYR A 521 24.64 -28.65 7.49
CA TYR A 521 24.84 -29.31 8.77
C TYR A 521 23.74 -30.34 9.07
N ALA A 522 22.48 -30.06 8.73
CA ALA A 522 21.41 -31.05 8.76
C ALA A 522 21.76 -32.27 7.89
N GLY A 523 22.29 -32.03 6.69
CA GLY A 523 22.73 -33.11 5.81
C GLY A 523 23.92 -33.92 6.30
N LEU A 524 24.85 -33.28 7.00
CA LEU A 524 25.94 -33.98 7.69
C LEU A 524 25.40 -34.91 8.78
N ILE A 525 24.44 -34.44 9.60
CA ILE A 525 23.80 -35.27 10.63
C ILE A 525 23.11 -36.48 9.99
N ASP A 526 22.35 -36.29 8.90
CA ASP A 526 21.72 -37.40 8.17
C ASP A 526 22.75 -38.45 7.71
N ILE A 527 23.81 -38.01 7.01
CA ILE A 527 24.83 -38.90 6.44
C ILE A 527 25.60 -39.66 7.53
N ASN A 528 25.89 -39.00 8.65
CA ASN A 528 26.58 -39.64 9.77
C ASN A 528 25.70 -40.73 10.39
N ASN A 529 24.41 -40.47 10.61
CA ASN A 529 23.46 -41.45 11.12
C ASN A 529 23.23 -42.62 10.14
N GLN A 530 23.12 -42.33 8.84
CA GLN A 530 22.95 -43.35 7.80
C GLN A 530 24.19 -44.24 7.68
N THR A 531 25.39 -43.68 7.87
CA THR A 531 26.65 -44.43 7.85
C THR A 531 26.73 -45.40 9.05
N GLU A 532 26.34 -44.94 10.24
CA GLU A 532 26.26 -45.78 11.44
C GLU A 532 25.21 -46.90 11.27
N LEU A 533 24.07 -46.58 10.64
CA LEU A 533 23.06 -47.58 10.30
C LEU A 533 23.65 -48.71 9.46
N LEU A 534 24.40 -48.39 8.39
CA LEU A 534 25.09 -49.39 7.58
C LEU A 534 26.10 -50.20 8.40
N GLY A 535 26.84 -49.56 9.32
CA GLY A 535 27.71 -50.22 10.28
C GLY A 535 27.01 -51.27 11.16
N THR A 536 25.75 -51.05 11.53
CA THR A 536 24.95 -52.04 12.31
C THR A 536 24.36 -53.16 11.44
N MET A 537 24.19 -52.95 10.14
CA MET A 537 23.81 -54.02 9.20
C MET A 537 24.93 -55.06 9.06
N VAL A 538 26.19 -54.62 9.19
CA VAL A 538 27.44 -55.40 9.05
C VAL A 538 27.68 -56.41 10.18
N THR A 539 27.31 -56.07 11.43
CA THR A 539 27.72 -56.82 12.64
C THR A 539 26.88 -58.07 12.93
N SER A 540 26.03 -58.50 11.99
CA SER A 540 25.14 -59.66 12.12
C SER A 540 25.41 -60.65 10.99
N PHE A 541 26.60 -61.25 11.02
CA PHE A 541 26.92 -62.45 10.24
C PHE A 541 25.98 -63.58 10.68
N ASP A 542 24.92 -63.79 9.89
CA ASP A 542 24.09 -64.98 9.91
C ASP A 542 24.25 -65.66 8.54
N PRO A 543 24.90 -66.83 8.45
CA PRO A 543 25.07 -67.58 7.19
C PRO A 543 23.73 -68.03 6.58
N PHE A 544 22.61 -67.88 7.29
CA PHE A 544 21.27 -68.35 6.90
C PHE A 544 20.34 -67.22 6.42
N PHE A 545 20.88 -66.21 5.74
CA PHE A 545 20.06 -65.15 5.15
C PHE A 545 19.33 -65.66 3.88
N ASN A 546 18.10 -66.15 4.04
CA ASN A 546 17.23 -66.64 2.95
C ASN A 546 16.62 -65.53 2.05
N GLY A 547 17.33 -64.41 1.82
CA GLY A 547 16.85 -63.33 0.93
C GLY A 547 15.64 -62.51 1.43
N LYS A 548 15.28 -62.58 2.73
CA LYS A 548 14.15 -61.82 3.29
C LYS A 548 14.51 -60.34 3.53
N PRO A 549 13.57 -59.40 3.30
CA PRO A 549 13.80 -57.97 3.51
C PRO A 549 14.00 -57.64 5.00
N ALA A 550 14.94 -56.75 5.29
CA ALA A 550 15.18 -56.19 6.62
C ALA A 550 14.78 -54.72 6.67
N PHE A 551 14.08 -54.33 7.73
CA PHE A 551 13.58 -52.97 7.93
C PHE A 551 14.21 -52.33 9.15
N PHE A 552 14.54 -51.05 9.01
CA PHE A 552 15.18 -50.26 10.05
C PHE A 552 14.42 -48.96 10.21
N VAL A 553 14.19 -48.57 11.46
CA VAL A 553 13.62 -47.27 11.79
C VAL A 553 14.55 -46.61 12.80
N ARG A 554 14.96 -45.37 12.52
CA ARG A 554 15.82 -44.58 13.40
C ARG A 554 15.25 -43.18 13.58
N GLY A 555 15.33 -42.67 14.80
CA GLY A 555 15.08 -41.27 15.14
C GLY A 555 16.35 -40.63 15.67
N TYR A 556 16.63 -39.41 15.25
CA TYR A 556 17.79 -38.66 15.73
C TYR A 556 17.53 -37.17 15.75
N GLY A 557 18.27 -36.46 16.58
CA GLY A 557 18.21 -35.02 16.61
C GLY A 557 19.10 -34.39 17.65
N GLY A 558 19.24 -33.08 17.58
CA GLY A 558 20.17 -32.37 18.42
C GLY A 558 20.00 -30.86 18.37
N SER A 559 20.65 -30.19 19.30
CA SER A 559 20.71 -28.74 19.37
C SER A 559 22.16 -28.27 19.34
N HIS A 560 22.42 -27.29 18.50
CA HIS A 560 23.75 -26.81 18.19
C HIS A 560 23.76 -25.28 18.08
N ASN A 561 24.91 -24.69 18.35
CA ASN A 561 25.18 -23.29 18.09
C ASN A 561 26.19 -23.18 16.95
N TYR A 562 25.88 -22.35 15.98
CA TYR A 562 26.80 -21.95 14.93
C TYR A 562 27.45 -20.62 15.30
N THR A 563 28.77 -20.56 15.17
CA THR A 563 29.56 -19.33 15.26
C THR A 563 30.12 -18.99 13.88
N SER A 564 30.03 -17.74 13.46
CA SER A 564 30.66 -17.26 12.22
C SER A 564 32.09 -16.77 12.49
N ASP A 565 32.97 -16.93 11.50
CA ASP A 565 34.29 -16.33 11.42
C ASP A 565 34.28 -14.87 10.94
N LEU A 566 33.17 -14.42 10.36
CA LEU A 566 32.98 -13.04 9.89
C LEU A 566 32.73 -12.11 11.07
N SER A 567 33.26 -10.89 10.95
CA SER A 567 33.01 -9.82 11.92
C SER A 567 31.62 -9.19 11.72
N THR A 568 31.20 -8.36 12.67
CA THR A 568 29.98 -7.54 12.52
C THR A 568 30.04 -6.60 11.32
N LEU A 569 31.24 -6.17 10.90
CA LEU A 569 31.45 -5.35 9.70
C LEU A 569 31.15 -6.11 8.40
N GLU A 570 31.30 -7.42 8.44
CA GLU A 570 31.11 -8.33 7.32
C GLU A 570 29.75 -9.04 7.40
N TYR A 571 28.83 -8.56 8.25
CA TYR A 571 27.54 -9.17 8.49
C TYR A 571 27.63 -10.62 9.01
N GLY A 572 28.62 -10.91 9.85
CA GLY A 572 28.76 -12.19 10.55
C GLY A 572 27.71 -12.36 11.64
N TYR A 573 26.90 -13.43 11.54
CA TYR A 573 25.88 -13.78 12.52
C TYR A 573 26.13 -15.18 13.09
N GLY A 574 25.89 -15.33 14.39
CA GLY A 574 25.73 -16.63 15.04
C GLY A 574 24.29 -17.13 14.94
N GLY A 575 24.06 -18.42 15.17
CA GLY A 575 22.73 -19.01 15.09
C GLY A 575 22.54 -20.18 16.02
N LYS A 576 21.34 -20.30 16.61
CA LYS A 576 20.87 -21.53 17.26
C LYS A 576 20.23 -22.42 16.22
N PHE A 577 20.69 -23.65 16.19
CA PHE A 577 20.31 -24.69 15.24
C PHE A 577 19.70 -25.86 16.01
N GLY A 578 18.56 -26.37 15.54
CA GLY A 578 17.99 -27.60 16.04
C GLY A 578 17.50 -28.45 14.86
N TYR A 579 17.79 -29.74 14.88
CA TYR A 579 17.38 -30.64 13.81
C TYR A 579 16.90 -31.95 14.42
N HIS A 580 15.78 -32.46 13.92
CA HIS A 580 15.19 -33.73 14.32
C HIS A 580 14.74 -34.47 13.08
N ALA A 581 15.06 -35.76 12.95
CA ALA A 581 14.70 -36.55 11.80
C ALA A 581 14.30 -37.97 12.21
N ILE A 582 13.46 -38.56 11.37
CA ILE A 582 13.09 -39.97 11.39
C ILE A 582 13.41 -40.52 10.01
N GLU A 583 14.07 -41.67 9.98
CA GLU A 583 14.37 -42.40 8.76
C GLU A 583 13.88 -43.84 8.82
N ALA A 584 13.52 -44.35 7.66
CA ALA A 584 13.21 -45.75 7.43
C ALA A 584 14.09 -46.27 6.30
N ALA A 585 14.76 -47.40 6.53
CA ALA A 585 15.61 -48.03 5.53
C ALA A 585 15.11 -49.43 5.17
N ALA A 586 15.26 -49.77 3.89
CA ALA A 586 14.97 -51.08 3.34
C ALA A 586 16.20 -51.61 2.59
N LEU A 587 16.60 -52.82 2.95
CA LEU A 587 17.58 -53.59 2.20
C LEU A 587 16.90 -54.22 0.97
N LEU A 588 17.41 -53.94 -0.22
CA LEU A 588 16.81 -54.39 -1.48
C LEU A 588 17.51 -55.62 -2.07
N ASN A 589 18.85 -55.63 -2.06
CA ASN A 589 19.62 -56.72 -2.64
C ASN A 589 20.89 -57.00 -1.84
N ARG A 590 21.30 -58.27 -1.85
CA ARG A 590 22.55 -58.75 -1.27
C ARG A 590 23.28 -59.60 -2.32
N LEU A 591 24.54 -59.26 -2.57
CA LEU A 591 25.42 -60.03 -3.45
C LEU A 591 26.55 -60.61 -2.60
N GLU A 592 26.69 -61.93 -2.61
CA GLU A 592 27.71 -62.64 -1.85
C GLU A 592 28.77 -63.26 -2.77
N SER A 593 30.01 -63.25 -2.30
CA SER A 593 31.18 -63.91 -2.89
C SER A 593 31.94 -64.62 -1.77
N GLU A 594 32.89 -65.50 -2.09
CA GLU A 594 33.68 -66.25 -1.09
C GLU A 594 34.36 -65.36 -0.06
N GLN A 595 34.73 -64.13 -0.43
CA GLN A 595 35.49 -63.21 0.42
C GLN A 595 34.80 -61.88 0.71
N SER A 596 33.66 -61.60 0.08
CA SER A 596 32.97 -60.30 0.20
C SER A 596 31.46 -60.38 0.17
N SER A 597 30.82 -59.38 0.77
CA SER A 597 29.36 -59.17 0.75
C SER A 597 29.06 -57.73 0.35
N THR A 598 28.10 -57.57 -0.57
CA THR A 598 27.59 -56.26 -1.00
C THR A 598 26.13 -56.13 -0.64
N PHE A 599 25.76 -55.00 -0.03
CA PHE A 599 24.39 -54.66 0.36
C PHE A 599 23.95 -53.42 -0.39
N ILE A 600 22.78 -53.47 -1.02
CA ILE A 600 22.20 -52.33 -1.74
C ILE A 600 20.81 -52.07 -1.19
N GLY A 601 20.49 -50.81 -0.92
CA GLY A 601 19.18 -50.45 -0.41
C GLY A 601 18.85 -48.97 -0.54
N VAL A 602 17.74 -48.61 0.08
CA VAL A 602 17.18 -47.25 0.07
C VAL A 602 16.80 -46.80 1.47
N ILE A 603 16.92 -45.51 1.73
CA ILE A 603 16.56 -44.84 2.99
C ILE A 603 15.65 -43.66 2.64
N GLY A 604 14.46 -43.62 3.24
CA GLY A 604 13.60 -42.44 3.23
C GLY A 604 13.77 -41.67 4.53
N THR A 605 13.99 -40.35 4.46
CA THR A 605 14.18 -39.50 5.64
C THR A 605 13.19 -38.33 5.62
N TYR A 606 12.56 -38.08 6.77
CA TYR A 606 11.84 -36.84 7.05
C TYR A 606 12.49 -36.14 8.23
N GLY A 607 12.87 -34.88 8.02
CA GLY A 607 13.55 -34.05 9.01
C GLY A 607 12.86 -32.71 9.21
N LYS A 608 12.98 -32.16 10.41
CA LYS A 608 12.55 -30.81 10.77
C LYS A 608 13.74 -30.03 11.29
N LEU A 609 14.18 -29.08 10.49
CA LEU A 609 15.20 -28.10 10.82
C LEU A 609 14.54 -26.89 11.48
N SER A 610 15.20 -26.34 12.48
CA SER A 610 14.85 -25.10 13.11
C SER A 610 16.08 -24.20 13.30
N LEU A 611 15.90 -22.92 12.96
CA LEU A 611 17.00 -21.95 12.89
C LEU A 611 16.57 -20.63 13.52
N GLN A 612 17.39 -20.10 14.42
CA GLN A 612 17.17 -18.80 15.04
C GLN A 612 18.49 -18.01 15.06
N PRO A 613 18.58 -16.86 14.39
CA PRO A 613 19.73 -15.96 14.50
C PRO A 613 19.95 -15.49 15.94
N GLN A 614 21.21 -15.36 16.36
CA GLN A 614 21.59 -14.82 17.67
C GLN A 614 21.83 -13.30 17.58
N ASP A 615 21.48 -12.57 18.64
CA ASP A 615 21.66 -11.12 18.77
C ASP A 615 21.01 -10.27 17.67
N VAL A 616 19.91 -10.77 17.09
CA VAL A 616 19.11 -10.06 16.09
C VAL A 616 17.77 -9.66 16.69
N GLU A 617 17.60 -8.36 16.94
CA GLU A 617 16.36 -7.79 17.44
C GLU A 617 15.18 -8.12 16.52
N LYS A 618 14.04 -8.52 17.09
CA LYS A 618 12.80 -8.88 16.36
C LYS A 618 12.93 -10.05 15.39
N SER A 619 14.02 -10.82 15.43
CA SER A 619 14.11 -12.11 14.73
C SER A 619 13.18 -13.15 15.39
N LYS A 620 12.77 -14.16 14.62
CA LYS A 620 11.97 -15.29 15.10
C LYS A 620 12.59 -16.60 14.61
N LYS A 621 12.42 -17.66 15.39
CA LYS A 621 12.81 -19.03 15.01
C LYS A 621 12.01 -19.45 13.77
N SER A 622 12.72 -19.84 12.71
CA SER A 622 12.16 -20.32 11.45
C SER A 622 12.34 -21.84 11.34
N ASN A 623 11.33 -22.54 10.83
CA ASN A 623 11.36 -24.01 10.67
C ASN A 623 11.33 -24.40 9.19
N PHE A 624 12.05 -25.46 8.86
CA PHE A 624 12.15 -26.01 7.51
C PHE A 624 11.95 -27.52 7.56
N ASP A 625 10.98 -28.00 6.81
CA ASP A 625 10.76 -29.42 6.59
C ASP A 625 11.72 -29.92 5.50
N GLN A 626 12.31 -31.09 5.74
CA GLN A 626 13.24 -31.76 4.86
C GLN A 626 12.73 -33.16 4.53
N TRP A 627 12.74 -33.51 3.26
CA TRP A 627 12.45 -34.85 2.77
C TRP A 627 13.59 -35.29 1.88
N SER A 628 14.08 -36.51 2.05
CA SER A 628 15.10 -37.05 1.16
C SER A 628 14.92 -38.56 0.94
N VAL A 629 15.44 -39.00 -0.20
CA VAL A 629 15.61 -40.40 -0.54
C VAL A 629 17.10 -40.62 -0.78
N THR A 630 17.68 -41.58 -0.06
CA THR A 630 19.08 -41.96 -0.17
C THR A 630 19.18 -43.38 -0.70
N ALA A 631 19.90 -43.57 -1.80
CA ALA A 631 20.37 -44.89 -2.23
C ALA A 631 21.71 -45.18 -1.56
N TYR A 632 21.92 -46.42 -1.14
CA TYR A 632 23.19 -46.85 -0.54
C TYR A 632 23.71 -48.15 -1.13
N ALA A 633 25.04 -48.27 -1.10
CA ALA A 633 25.76 -49.51 -1.36
C ALA A 633 26.83 -49.70 -0.27
N SER A 634 26.92 -50.89 0.32
CA SER A 634 27.93 -51.25 1.31
C SER A 634 28.66 -52.50 0.86
N LEU A 635 29.96 -52.41 0.62
CA LEU A 635 30.85 -53.52 0.29
C LEU A 635 31.68 -53.87 1.52
N GLN A 636 31.75 -55.15 1.85
CA GLN A 636 32.49 -55.66 3.01
C GLN A 636 33.37 -56.84 2.59
N HIS A 637 34.55 -56.93 3.21
CA HIS A 637 35.50 -58.02 3.02
C HIS A 637 35.68 -58.80 4.33
N ASN A 638 35.89 -60.11 4.25
CA ASN A 638 36.08 -60.99 5.42
C ASN A 638 37.29 -60.60 6.31
N MET A 639 38.28 -59.88 5.76
CA MET A 639 39.42 -59.29 6.49
C MET A 639 39.06 -58.02 7.31
N GLY A 640 37.77 -57.69 7.44
CA GLY A 640 37.27 -56.58 8.25
C GLY A 640 37.27 -55.21 7.57
N PHE A 641 37.63 -55.13 6.28
CA PHE A 641 37.52 -53.90 5.49
C PHE A 641 36.08 -53.67 5.02
N TYR A 642 35.65 -52.42 4.98
CA TYR A 642 34.38 -52.04 4.37
C TYR A 642 34.45 -50.69 3.65
N ILE A 643 33.56 -50.54 2.66
CA ILE A 643 33.33 -49.31 1.90
C ILE A 643 31.82 -49.08 1.79
N ASN A 644 31.34 -47.92 2.22
CA ASN A 644 29.95 -47.49 2.12
C ASN A 644 29.84 -46.29 1.18
N GLY A 645 29.01 -46.40 0.15
CA GLY A 645 28.60 -45.32 -0.73
C GLY A 645 27.16 -44.90 -0.46
N LEU A 646 26.92 -43.59 -0.38
CA LEU A 646 25.60 -42.98 -0.22
C LEU A 646 25.38 -41.92 -1.31
N LEU A 647 24.20 -41.91 -1.91
CA LEU A 647 23.73 -40.86 -2.81
C LEU A 647 22.31 -40.44 -2.41
N SER A 648 22.14 -39.19 -2.00
CA SER A 648 20.89 -38.65 -1.48
C SER A 648 20.41 -37.46 -2.30
N TYR A 649 19.11 -37.44 -2.60
CA TYR A 649 18.43 -36.30 -3.18
C TYR A 649 17.19 -35.94 -2.36
N GLY A 650 16.94 -34.65 -2.19
CA GLY A 650 15.83 -34.21 -1.35
C GLY A 650 15.23 -32.86 -1.70
N LEU A 651 14.27 -32.47 -0.87
CA LEU A 651 13.57 -31.20 -0.87
C LEU A 651 13.57 -30.63 0.54
N SER A 652 13.92 -29.35 0.67
CA SER A 652 13.79 -28.56 1.88
C SER A 652 12.84 -27.40 1.63
N ARG A 653 11.87 -27.17 2.52
CA ARG A 653 10.88 -26.08 2.41
C ARG A 653 10.58 -25.49 3.78
N GLY A 654 10.57 -24.17 3.88
CA GLY A 654 10.17 -23.49 5.11
C GLY A 654 9.87 -22.01 4.89
N ASP A 655 9.14 -21.44 5.85
CA ASP A 655 8.82 -20.02 5.89
C ASP A 655 9.80 -19.32 6.85
N VAL A 656 10.40 -18.22 6.40
CA VAL A 656 11.18 -17.33 7.27
C VAL A 656 10.21 -16.32 7.88
N GLU A 657 10.33 -16.15 9.19
CA GLU A 657 9.44 -15.30 9.98
C GLU A 657 10.21 -14.31 10.86
N THR A 658 9.57 -13.19 11.17
CA THR A 658 10.06 -12.18 12.11
C THR A 658 8.94 -11.70 13.03
N LEU A 659 9.29 -11.21 14.22
CA LEU A 659 8.31 -10.56 15.10
C LEU A 659 7.82 -9.22 14.52
N ALA A 660 8.62 -8.58 13.67
CA ALA A 660 8.31 -7.29 13.09
C ALA A 660 7.29 -7.36 11.93
N ARG A 661 7.31 -8.44 11.14
CA ARG A 661 6.53 -8.53 9.89
C ARG A 661 5.84 -9.87 9.64
N GLY A 662 5.88 -10.80 10.61
CA GLY A 662 5.35 -12.14 10.40
C GLY A 662 6.14 -12.91 9.34
N LYS A 663 5.44 -13.58 8.42
CA LYS A 663 6.03 -14.36 7.32
C LYS A 663 6.65 -13.44 6.27
N THR A 664 7.96 -13.61 6.01
CA THR A 664 8.73 -12.72 5.12
C THR A 664 9.03 -13.34 3.75
N ALA A 665 9.35 -14.63 3.70
CA ALA A 665 9.56 -15.37 2.46
C ALA A 665 9.40 -16.87 2.68
N ARG A 666 8.99 -17.59 1.64
CA ARG A 666 9.08 -19.05 1.59
C ARG A 666 10.34 -19.45 0.83
N ILE A 667 11.22 -20.20 1.49
CA ILE A 667 12.47 -20.68 0.88
C ILE A 667 12.30 -22.16 0.53
N THR A 668 12.76 -22.52 -0.67
CA THR A 668 12.84 -23.91 -1.13
C THR A 668 14.24 -24.22 -1.62
N GLY A 669 14.82 -25.31 -1.12
CA GLY A 669 16.11 -25.83 -1.54
C GLY A 669 16.03 -27.31 -1.93
N LYS A 670 16.87 -27.76 -2.85
CA LYS A 670 16.98 -29.16 -3.27
C LYS A 670 18.40 -29.66 -2.97
N PRO A 671 18.63 -30.32 -1.82
CA PRO A 671 19.92 -30.89 -1.50
C PRO A 671 20.23 -32.12 -2.37
N LEU A 672 21.45 -32.17 -2.89
CA LEU A 672 22.10 -33.35 -3.43
C LEU A 672 23.33 -33.65 -2.56
N ARG A 673 23.47 -34.90 -2.13
CA ARG A 673 24.56 -35.30 -1.24
C ARG A 673 25.15 -36.61 -1.70
N ALA A 674 26.46 -36.71 -1.70
CA ALA A 674 27.19 -37.95 -1.97
C ALA A 674 28.20 -38.17 -0.84
N ALA A 675 28.29 -39.39 -0.33
CA ALA A 675 29.27 -39.73 0.69
C ALA A 675 29.93 -41.08 0.41
N LEU A 676 31.22 -41.15 0.72
CA LEU A 676 32.00 -42.38 0.67
C LEU A 676 32.67 -42.56 2.04
N THR A 677 32.47 -43.70 2.67
CA THR A 677 33.08 -44.05 3.95
C THR A 677 33.85 -45.33 3.80
N GLY A 678 35.11 -45.35 4.25
CA GLY A 678 35.92 -46.56 4.34
C GLY A 678 36.39 -46.79 5.77
N GLY A 679 36.51 -48.05 6.18
CA GLY A 679 37.05 -48.39 7.49
C GLY A 679 37.53 -49.84 7.55
N LYS A 680 38.18 -50.18 8.66
CA LYS A 680 38.66 -51.53 8.93
C LYS A 680 38.52 -51.90 10.40
N ALA A 681 37.91 -53.03 10.71
CA ALA A 681 37.88 -53.56 12.07
C ALA A 681 39.18 -54.32 12.40
N PHE A 682 39.78 -54.00 13.54
CA PHE A 682 40.93 -54.70 14.13
C PHE A 682 40.50 -55.31 15.47
N LEU A 683 40.68 -56.62 15.60
CA LEU A 683 40.63 -57.28 16.90
C LEU A 683 41.81 -56.78 17.72
N THR A 684 41.53 -56.23 18.90
CA THR A 684 42.60 -55.90 19.84
C THR A 684 43.05 -57.17 20.55
N GLY A 685 44.27 -57.20 21.11
CA GLY A 685 44.75 -58.32 21.93
C GLY A 685 43.95 -58.56 23.22
N HIS A 686 42.89 -57.79 23.47
CA HIS A 686 41.99 -57.93 24.61
C HIS A 686 40.65 -58.51 24.15
N GLU A 687 40.16 -59.51 24.87
CA GLU A 687 38.95 -60.25 24.51
C GLU A 687 37.73 -59.31 24.33
N GLY A 688 37.03 -59.46 23.20
CA GLY A 688 35.81 -58.71 22.90
C GLY A 688 36.01 -57.21 22.68
N LEU A 689 37.25 -56.72 22.51
CA LEU A 689 37.53 -55.32 22.23
C LEU A 689 37.99 -55.15 20.76
N VAL A 690 37.29 -54.30 20.01
CA VAL A 690 37.49 -54.06 18.57
C VAL A 690 37.76 -52.58 18.32
N PHE A 691 38.84 -52.27 17.62
CA PHE A 691 39.17 -50.93 17.16
C PHE A 691 38.90 -50.79 15.66
N GLU A 692 38.17 -49.75 15.27
CA GLU A 692 37.73 -49.54 13.90
C GLU A 692 38.08 -48.10 13.45
N PRO A 693 39.26 -47.86 12.85
CA PRO A 693 39.55 -46.61 12.17
C PRO A 693 38.65 -46.42 10.94
N GLN A 694 38.24 -45.18 10.72
CA GLN A 694 37.28 -44.77 9.70
C GLN A 694 37.72 -43.46 9.05
N MET A 695 37.49 -43.39 7.73
CA MET A 695 37.59 -42.17 6.95
C MET A 695 36.32 -41.99 6.14
N GLN A 696 35.81 -40.77 6.10
CA GLN A 696 34.60 -40.42 5.39
C GLN A 696 34.81 -39.13 4.60
N LEU A 697 34.37 -39.14 3.35
CA LEU A 697 34.38 -38.02 2.42
C LEU A 697 32.94 -37.71 2.01
N ILE A 698 32.52 -36.46 2.18
CA ILE A 698 31.13 -36.02 2.02
C ILE A 698 31.09 -34.82 1.09
N TYR A 699 30.45 -34.96 -0.06
CA TYR A 699 30.15 -33.86 -0.96
C TYR A 699 28.68 -33.45 -0.81
N GLN A 700 28.43 -32.17 -0.61
CA GLN A 700 27.08 -31.61 -0.52
C GLN A 700 26.91 -30.45 -1.50
N TYR A 701 25.77 -30.44 -2.18
CA TYR A 701 25.37 -29.42 -3.14
C TYR A 701 23.93 -28.99 -2.85
N LEU A 702 23.67 -27.71 -2.68
CA LEU A 702 22.34 -27.17 -2.43
C LEU A 702 21.89 -26.35 -3.63
N MET A 703 20.73 -26.65 -4.21
CA MET A 703 20.11 -25.81 -5.24
C MET A 703 18.98 -25.01 -4.64
N PHE A 704 19.09 -23.67 -4.58
CA PHE A 704 18.00 -22.82 -4.13
C PHE A 704 17.23 -22.21 -5.30
N ASN A 705 15.91 -22.13 -5.15
CA ASN A 705 15.11 -21.30 -6.05
C ASN A 705 15.23 -19.84 -5.63
N SER A 706 15.29 -18.93 -6.61
CA SER A 706 15.12 -17.50 -6.33
C SER A 706 13.71 -17.23 -5.82
N THR A 707 13.59 -16.37 -4.82
CA THR A 707 12.31 -16.04 -4.19
C THR A 707 12.29 -14.57 -3.79
N ARG A 708 11.09 -14.00 -3.60
CA ARG A 708 10.91 -12.57 -3.31
C ARG A 708 10.51 -12.38 -1.85
N ASP A 709 11.20 -11.46 -1.17
CA ASP A 709 10.83 -11.04 0.19
C ASP A 709 9.62 -10.11 0.17
N ILE A 710 8.85 -10.07 1.25
CA ILE A 710 7.78 -9.08 1.46
C ILE A 710 8.25 -7.62 1.35
N GLY A 711 9.54 -7.35 1.57
CA GLY A 711 10.19 -6.05 1.35
C GLY A 711 10.42 -5.71 -0.13
N GLY A 712 10.04 -6.60 -1.05
CA GLY A 712 10.07 -6.34 -2.48
C GLY A 712 11.40 -6.63 -3.19
N PHE A 713 12.41 -7.16 -2.49
CA PHE A 713 13.70 -7.55 -3.06
C PHE A 713 13.81 -9.06 -3.32
N ASP A 714 14.66 -9.43 -4.28
CA ASP A 714 14.93 -10.83 -4.60
C ASP A 714 15.98 -11.42 -3.65
N ILE A 715 15.79 -12.69 -3.30
CA ILE A 715 16.71 -13.49 -2.50
C ILE A 715 17.33 -14.54 -3.42
N LYS A 716 18.63 -14.38 -3.71
CA LYS A 716 19.40 -15.28 -4.57
C LYS A 716 20.51 -15.95 -3.77
N MET A 717 20.21 -17.13 -3.23
CA MET A 717 21.18 -17.94 -2.49
C MET A 717 22.12 -18.76 -3.40
N GLY A 718 21.83 -18.79 -4.71
CA GLY A 718 22.63 -19.53 -5.69
C GLY A 718 22.61 -21.04 -5.43
N SER A 719 23.75 -21.68 -5.70
CA SER A 719 23.90 -23.12 -5.53
C SER A 719 25.19 -23.48 -4.77
N PRO A 720 25.26 -23.24 -3.46
CA PRO A 720 26.49 -23.46 -2.71
C PRO A 720 26.83 -24.96 -2.65
N SER A 721 28.12 -25.24 -2.58
CA SER A 721 28.68 -26.59 -2.46
C SER A 721 29.79 -26.66 -1.43
N GLN A 722 30.00 -27.84 -0.83
CA GLN A 722 31.12 -28.08 0.06
C GLN A 722 31.56 -29.54 0.06
N LEU A 723 32.84 -29.75 0.38
CA LEU A 723 33.46 -31.05 0.58
C LEU A 723 33.95 -31.18 2.01
N THR A 724 33.42 -32.12 2.77
CA THR A 724 33.77 -32.36 4.17
C THR A 724 34.49 -33.70 4.30
N THR A 725 35.61 -33.72 5.02
CA THR A 725 36.34 -34.94 5.36
C THR A 725 36.23 -35.18 6.86
N ARG A 726 35.97 -36.42 7.26
CA ARG A 726 35.85 -36.85 8.64
C ARG A 726 36.76 -38.06 8.85
N LEU A 727 37.70 -37.95 9.78
CA LEU A 727 38.73 -38.94 10.09
C LEU A 727 38.63 -39.31 11.56
N GLY A 728 38.61 -40.59 11.88
CA GLY A 728 38.47 -40.99 13.26
C GLY A 728 38.36 -42.49 13.41
N GLY A 729 37.66 -42.91 14.44
CA GLY A 729 37.39 -44.32 14.63
C GLY A 729 36.47 -44.58 15.80
N ARG A 730 36.15 -45.86 15.94
CA ARG A 730 35.26 -46.40 16.96
C ARG A 730 35.97 -47.51 17.72
N LEU A 731 35.85 -47.50 19.05
CA LEU A 731 36.31 -48.56 19.93
C LEU A 731 35.09 -49.25 20.52
N THR A 732 34.91 -50.54 20.26
CA THR A 732 33.72 -51.31 20.69
C THR A 732 34.14 -52.42 21.64
N LYS A 733 33.47 -52.52 22.79
CA LYS A 733 33.61 -53.60 23.77
C LYS A 733 32.33 -54.42 23.83
N PHE A 734 32.44 -55.71 23.51
CA PHE A 734 31.39 -56.70 23.71
C PHE A 734 31.44 -57.21 25.16
N LEU A 735 30.32 -57.12 25.89
CA LEU A 735 30.27 -57.51 27.31
C LEU A 735 29.79 -58.94 27.54
N THR A 736 28.74 -59.39 26.84
CA THR A 736 28.13 -60.69 27.15
C THR A 736 27.38 -61.24 25.94
N ARG A 737 27.64 -62.51 25.59
CA ARG A 737 26.81 -63.32 24.67
C ARG A 737 25.82 -64.12 25.53
N ILE A 738 24.60 -63.60 25.70
CA ILE A 738 23.62 -64.16 26.65
C ILE A 738 22.76 -65.20 25.92
N GLY A 739 23.27 -66.43 25.80
CA GLY A 739 22.59 -67.51 25.06
C GLY A 739 22.60 -67.32 23.54
N GLU A 740 21.87 -68.18 22.82
CA GLU A 740 21.77 -68.11 21.35
C GLU A 740 21.10 -66.81 20.89
N GLY A 741 21.86 -65.94 20.22
CA GLY A 741 21.33 -64.78 19.50
C GLY A 741 21.16 -63.47 20.28
N ARG A 742 21.63 -63.37 21.54
CA ARG A 742 21.61 -62.10 22.31
C ARG A 742 23.00 -61.59 22.64
N SER A 743 23.23 -60.30 22.41
CA SER A 743 24.52 -59.65 22.69
C SER A 743 24.34 -58.18 23.06
N VAL A 744 25.25 -57.67 23.89
CA VAL A 744 25.33 -56.24 24.22
C VAL A 744 26.75 -55.76 24.01
N SER A 745 26.89 -54.63 23.31
CA SER A 745 28.15 -53.93 23.12
C SER A 745 28.02 -52.45 23.46
N PHE A 746 29.12 -51.92 23.98
CA PHE A 746 29.31 -50.49 24.23
C PHE A 746 30.41 -49.99 23.31
N TYR A 747 30.27 -48.77 22.80
CA TYR A 747 31.30 -48.18 21.98
C TYR A 747 31.54 -46.71 22.31
N GLY A 748 32.80 -46.30 22.15
CA GLY A 748 33.21 -44.90 22.11
C GLY A 748 33.67 -44.55 20.69
N LYS A 749 33.43 -43.32 20.26
CA LYS A 749 33.92 -42.80 18.97
C LYS A 749 34.56 -41.44 19.12
N LEU A 750 35.59 -41.21 18.32
CA LEU A 750 36.30 -39.94 18.22
C LEU A 750 36.54 -39.66 16.74
N HIS A 751 36.12 -38.49 16.28
CA HIS A 751 36.30 -38.05 14.90
C HIS A 751 36.77 -36.59 14.83
N LEU A 752 37.67 -36.31 13.91
CA LEU A 752 38.07 -34.98 13.50
C LEU A 752 37.45 -34.70 12.14
N MET A 753 36.84 -33.53 11.99
CA MET A 753 36.18 -33.10 10.77
C MET A 753 36.80 -31.80 10.26
N GLY A 754 37.10 -31.77 8.97
CA GLY A 754 37.54 -30.58 8.24
C GLY A 754 36.68 -30.34 7.01
N ASN A 755 36.32 -29.08 6.77
CA ASN A 755 35.58 -28.69 5.57
C ASN A 755 36.46 -27.93 4.59
N PHE A 756 36.40 -28.32 3.32
CA PHE A 756 37.14 -27.79 2.20
C PHE A 756 36.14 -27.19 1.21
N GLY A 757 35.68 -25.97 1.52
CA GLY A 757 34.77 -25.20 0.69
C GLY A 757 35.33 -23.81 0.44
N GLY A 758 35.07 -23.26 -0.76
CA GLY A 758 35.38 -21.87 -1.07
C GLY A 758 34.45 -20.89 -0.35
N LYS A 759 34.73 -19.60 -0.47
CA LYS A 759 33.81 -18.55 -0.01
C LYS A 759 32.47 -18.67 -0.76
N GLN A 760 31.39 -18.64 -0.01
CA GLN A 760 30.03 -18.67 -0.54
C GLN A 760 29.35 -17.32 -0.31
N PHE A 761 28.33 -17.02 -1.11
CA PHE A 761 27.66 -15.73 -1.09
C PHE A 761 26.15 -15.88 -1.25
N VAL A 762 25.41 -14.98 -0.62
CA VAL A 762 23.99 -14.74 -0.90
C VAL A 762 23.86 -13.35 -1.49
N GLN A 763 23.14 -13.26 -2.60
CA GLN A 763 22.91 -12.00 -3.30
C GLN A 763 21.47 -11.55 -3.07
N PHE A 764 21.32 -10.29 -2.69
CA PHE A 764 20.04 -9.57 -2.76
C PHE A 764 20.13 -8.60 -3.95
N LYS A 765 20.28 -7.30 -3.67
CA LYS A 765 20.98 -6.37 -4.56
C LYS A 765 22.48 -6.37 -4.31
N ASP A 766 22.86 -6.21 -3.04
CA ASP A 766 24.24 -6.36 -2.58
C ASP A 766 24.60 -7.84 -2.36
N THR A 767 25.89 -8.13 -2.41
CA THR A 767 26.43 -9.48 -2.22
C THR A 767 26.98 -9.62 -0.81
N PHE A 768 26.49 -10.61 -0.07
CA PHE A 768 26.89 -10.91 1.31
C PHE A 768 27.69 -12.21 1.34
N GLN A 769 28.88 -12.17 1.94
CA GLN A 769 29.68 -13.37 2.16
C GLN A 769 29.04 -14.20 3.28
N LEU A 770 29.01 -15.52 3.11
CA LEU A 770 28.63 -16.45 4.15
C LEU A 770 29.84 -16.78 5.04
N GLY A 771 29.59 -16.99 6.33
CA GLY A 771 30.61 -17.52 7.22
C GLY A 771 31.02 -18.93 6.83
N ALA A 772 32.27 -19.31 7.13
CA ALA A 772 32.77 -20.63 6.83
C ALA A 772 32.05 -21.73 7.64
N PHE A 773 31.89 -22.92 7.08
CA PHE A 773 31.29 -24.06 7.80
C PHE A 773 32.15 -24.50 9.01
N GLY A 774 33.48 -24.38 8.90
CA GLY A 774 34.44 -24.67 9.95
C GLY A 774 34.87 -26.14 10.08
N SER A 775 35.77 -26.38 11.04
CA SER A 775 36.28 -27.70 11.44
C SER A 775 35.89 -27.99 12.89
N SER A 776 35.74 -29.27 13.23
CA SER A 776 35.32 -29.70 14.58
C SER A 776 35.91 -31.03 15.00
N MET A 777 35.89 -31.27 16.30
CA MET A 777 36.09 -32.58 16.91
C MET A 777 34.75 -33.10 17.42
N GLU A 778 34.51 -34.39 17.23
CA GLU A 778 33.34 -35.11 17.71
C GLU A 778 33.80 -36.22 18.65
N ALA A 779 33.17 -36.31 19.81
CA ALA A 779 33.33 -37.41 20.75
C ALA A 779 31.95 -37.96 21.10
N GLY A 780 31.80 -39.27 21.11
CA GLY A 780 30.51 -39.89 21.39
C GLY A 780 30.63 -41.26 22.04
N VAL A 781 29.54 -41.66 22.68
CA VAL A 781 29.39 -42.98 23.31
C VAL A 781 28.03 -43.55 22.95
N GLY A 782 27.96 -44.87 22.81
CA GLY A 782 26.73 -45.55 22.46
C GLY A 782 26.68 -46.99 22.93
N VAL A 783 25.48 -47.55 22.82
CA VAL A 783 25.15 -48.94 23.16
C VAL A 783 24.41 -49.58 22.00
N GLN A 784 24.73 -50.83 21.73
CA GLN A 784 24.02 -51.67 20.78
C GLN A 784 23.63 -52.98 21.48
N ALA A 785 22.36 -53.34 21.39
CA ALA A 785 21.80 -54.52 22.05
C ALA A 785 21.00 -55.37 21.05
N GLN A 786 21.45 -56.61 20.83
CA GLN A 786 20.70 -57.63 20.12
C GLN A 786 19.82 -58.38 21.14
N LEU A 787 18.50 -58.20 21.05
CA LEU A 787 17.54 -58.78 22.01
C LEU A 787 17.05 -60.17 21.59
N SER A 788 17.01 -60.45 20.29
CA SER A 788 16.65 -61.74 19.68
C SER A 788 17.28 -61.86 18.29
N SER A 789 17.09 -62.98 17.59
CA SER A 789 17.50 -63.10 16.17
C SER A 789 16.75 -62.15 15.22
N GLN A 790 15.67 -61.49 15.69
CA GLN A 790 14.82 -60.61 14.90
C GLN A 790 14.95 -59.13 15.30
N ILE A 791 15.29 -58.84 16.55
CA ILE A 791 15.21 -57.48 17.13
C ILE A 791 16.58 -57.01 17.63
N ALA A 792 16.97 -55.82 17.17
CA ALA A 792 18.13 -55.10 17.69
C ALA A 792 17.80 -53.64 18.01
N LEU A 793 18.39 -53.12 19.09
CA LEU A 793 18.28 -51.74 19.53
C LEU A 793 19.66 -51.07 19.47
N HIS A 794 19.64 -49.77 19.17
CA HIS A 794 20.81 -48.91 19.15
C HIS A 794 20.48 -47.57 19.79
N GLY A 795 21.42 -46.99 20.53
CA GLY A 795 21.35 -45.60 20.96
C GLY A 795 22.72 -45.00 21.24
N ASP A 796 22.92 -43.74 20.87
CA ASP A 796 24.17 -43.01 21.11
C ASP A 796 23.97 -41.50 21.30
N VAL A 797 24.99 -40.90 21.93
CA VAL A 797 25.11 -39.47 22.14
C VAL A 797 26.46 -39.01 21.61
N VAL A 798 26.45 -37.93 20.85
CA VAL A 798 27.65 -37.31 20.27
C VAL A 798 27.70 -35.85 20.66
N TYR A 799 28.82 -35.42 21.22
CA TYR A 799 29.14 -34.02 21.42
C TYR A 799 30.13 -33.56 20.33
N GLN A 800 29.80 -32.47 19.67
CA GLN A 800 30.65 -31.82 18.68
C GLN A 800 31.15 -30.48 19.22
N GLN A 801 32.45 -30.24 19.09
CA GLN A 801 33.12 -29.01 19.48
C GLN A 801 33.83 -28.39 18.28
N LYS A 802 33.57 -27.11 18.00
CA LYS A 802 34.27 -26.39 16.93
C LYS A 802 35.75 -26.21 17.30
N LEU A 803 36.63 -26.39 16.32
CA LEU A 803 38.08 -26.18 16.44
C LEU A 803 38.54 -24.85 15.81
N THR A 804 37.78 -24.34 14.84
CA THR A 804 38.08 -23.09 14.13
C THR A 804 37.27 -21.89 14.65
N LYS A 805 37.57 -20.69 14.13
CA LYS A 805 36.80 -19.47 14.43
C LYS A 805 35.31 -19.66 14.12
N ALA A 806 35.00 -20.13 12.91
CA ALA A 806 33.67 -20.60 12.56
C ALA A 806 33.46 -22.07 12.92
N GLY A 807 32.20 -22.47 13.11
CA GLY A 807 31.83 -23.87 13.26
C GLY A 807 30.64 -24.11 14.17
N PHE A 808 30.22 -25.37 14.22
CA PHE A 808 29.11 -25.86 15.02
C PHE A 808 29.60 -26.47 16.32
N SER A 809 28.85 -26.27 17.40
CA SER A 809 29.07 -26.97 18.67
C SER A 809 27.75 -27.32 19.32
N GLY A 810 27.63 -28.53 19.85
CA GLY A 810 26.37 -29.01 20.40
C GLY A 810 26.33 -30.52 20.56
N SER A 811 25.15 -31.03 20.87
CA SER A 811 24.93 -32.46 21.11
C SER A 811 23.88 -33.02 20.17
N THR A 812 24.13 -34.23 19.67
CA THR A 812 23.19 -35.04 18.89
C THR A 812 22.91 -36.33 19.63
N PHE A 813 21.65 -36.72 19.65
CA PHE A 813 21.14 -37.97 20.20
C PHE A 813 20.54 -38.80 19.08
N SER A 814 20.79 -40.09 19.09
CA SER A 814 20.16 -41.04 18.16
C SER A 814 19.68 -42.29 18.86
N GLY A 815 18.58 -42.85 18.34
CA GLY A 815 18.02 -44.12 18.76
C GLY A 815 17.39 -44.85 17.58
N GLY A 816 17.51 -46.18 17.53
CA GLY A 816 16.98 -46.96 16.41
C GLY A 816 16.60 -48.38 16.80
N LEU A 817 15.67 -48.92 16.02
CA LEU A 817 15.17 -50.29 16.10
C LEU A 817 15.37 -50.96 14.74
N ARG A 818 15.92 -52.18 14.76
CA ARG A 818 15.99 -53.07 13.61
C ARG A 818 15.05 -54.25 13.82
N TYR A 819 14.27 -54.56 12.79
CA TYR A 819 13.41 -55.74 12.75
C TYR A 819 13.72 -56.60 11.51
N ARG A 820 13.86 -57.91 11.71
CA ARG A 820 14.13 -58.92 10.67
C ARG A 820 13.00 -59.96 10.64
N PHE A 821 12.44 -60.21 9.44
CA PHE A 821 11.35 -61.16 9.17
C PHE A 821 11.81 -62.60 8.92
#